data_AF-A0A946DTB5-F1
#
_entry.id   AF-A0A946DTB5-F1
#
_cell.length_a   1.000
_cell.length_b   1.000
_cell.length_c   1.000
_cell.angle_alpha   90.00
_cell.angle_beta   90.00
_cell.angle_gamma   90.00
#
_symmetry.space_group_name_H-M   'P 1'
#
loop_
_entity.id
_entity.type
_entity.pdbx_description
1 polymer ?
#
loop_
_entity_poly.entity_id
_entity_poly.type
_entity_poly.pdbx_seq_one_letter_code
_entity_poly.pdbx_strand_id
1 'polypeptide(L)'
;MADSDLPTGLPARLLHRLGWHRKRNDFSGDEIREEELKQIDNRRDVAFIDNEGRSERQLPIEKDLVGIALSGGGLRSAMLNLGLLQSLCKRGFLKHVDFLSGVSGGGYIASYFSKRVVENGFHINEAMEDMAPGSDGKGEPKHVRELIRDGKYLEQPIRALSRYLIGFLWNSVFLVSLLVLFASAAAFVWRCLDDGWLYSWLREITISWPGLLKSSDATRPFLIPVLLFVCWLLAWAAHFVFRGAHQPNRLASHLLLGTLASALIGIAVFLSNGDVVIVPDYWNQGPTVNFRNSPQFVTALVAVLLLLSVFMIPLLKPKELLKSARAPRESAKHWMYRAAMVGSFLGVPFMAVYYFAGENFSNRSLFSNSSLKEDYELKTGHVFNWADLLREIEHGRSNQNGLPSPIWKNLKKDKDVIDQLQRELTTAELKQVHLTKQEKQGWKRIDLIQYRRHLHARESDESLKKSLLDAINAVVNDVAKPASPTALISRKTADRAQIRERLPVQDQELFDRAVQGGYISQRDRRILNRALVTAFFERSIYPRRKVLRGVLVESDQQCRLWWVLGSFFIVLVSGFVVNLNATSMHAYYRNCLEEAFFRNTNGEPAALKLSGIDTVSHGAPYLLLSGTLNLFGRQLRGEGTKRYSFLFSQQYCGSDPIRYHKTADYADDRLDLADVAAISGAAVSPFQTDNPLLRVVMTALNLRLGQWLPAPSCHVGSSAASPWNLVGDFWREPIKRRFCFISDGGQNENLGIWPLIQRRCRLIIAADATQDERHTFADFLHLCRRLSLNQGIEFLDLEEERHVDLRPLALRYDKTCESHFFAARFRYPKTDSNSDEVGDSLLIYLKSSMSGHDEGNELTAHFKAHTSFPHDPTLDQFFDEPQANAYRQLGFHIGEMLCEQLPDDMKEHEYSSDELIQQLSDTT
;
A
#
# COMPACT_ATOMS: atom_id res chain seq x y z
N MET A 1 -26.61 16.62 -35.15
CA MET A 1 -26.14 18.03 -35.12
C MET A 1 -24.63 18.02 -35.21
N ALA A 2 -24.10 18.73 -36.21
CA ALA A 2 -22.70 18.75 -36.64
C ALA A 2 -21.86 19.69 -35.76
N ASP A 3 -20.52 19.54 -35.81
CA ASP A 3 -19.50 20.26 -35.02
C ASP A 3 -19.44 21.80 -35.20
N SER A 4 -20.34 22.42 -35.97
CA SER A 4 -20.29 23.86 -36.30
C SER A 4 -20.91 24.82 -35.29
N ASP A 5 -21.55 24.35 -34.20
CA ASP A 5 -22.27 25.20 -33.23
C ASP A 5 -21.58 25.32 -31.85
N LEU A 6 -20.25 25.16 -31.77
CA LEU A 6 -19.51 25.47 -30.54
C LEU A 6 -19.42 27.00 -30.35
N PRO A 7 -19.86 27.57 -29.21
CA PRO A 7 -19.58 28.96 -28.90
C PRO A 7 -18.07 29.13 -28.70
N THR A 8 -17.39 29.66 -29.71
CA THR A 8 -15.96 29.93 -29.68
C THR A 8 -15.66 30.98 -28.61
N GLY A 9 -14.82 30.62 -27.63
CA GLY A 9 -14.31 31.55 -26.61
C GLY A 9 -14.61 31.23 -25.14
N LEU A 10 -15.39 30.19 -24.82
CA LEU A 10 -15.66 29.80 -23.43
C LEU A 10 -14.68 28.74 -22.89
N PRO A 11 -14.12 28.88 -21.67
CA PRO A 11 -13.25 27.88 -21.06
C PRO A 11 -13.96 26.53 -20.87
N ALA A 12 -13.28 25.42 -21.19
CA ALA A 12 -13.83 24.05 -21.11
C ALA A 12 -14.49 23.71 -19.75
N ARG A 13 -14.02 24.31 -18.64
CA ARG A 13 -14.60 24.14 -17.30
C ARG A 13 -16.01 24.72 -17.17
N LEU A 14 -16.34 25.79 -17.89
CA LEU A 14 -17.65 26.45 -17.85
C LEU A 14 -18.68 25.65 -18.66
N LEU A 15 -18.28 25.16 -19.84
CA LEU A 15 -19.11 24.29 -20.69
C LEU A 15 -19.51 23.00 -19.95
N HIS A 16 -18.59 22.40 -19.20
CA HIS A 16 -18.87 21.22 -18.37
C HIS A 16 -19.82 21.51 -17.19
N ARG A 17 -19.80 22.72 -16.62
CA ARG A 17 -20.75 23.12 -15.55
C ARG A 17 -22.15 23.44 -16.08
N LEU A 18 -22.23 23.89 -17.34
CA LEU A 18 -23.49 24.22 -18.01
C LEU A 18 -24.17 23.00 -18.66
N GLY A 19 -23.68 21.78 -18.43
CA GLY A 19 -24.29 20.55 -18.95
C GLY A 19 -24.10 20.34 -20.45
N TRP A 20 -23.22 21.11 -21.10
CA TRP A 20 -22.79 20.85 -22.47
C TRP A 20 -21.84 19.66 -22.49
N HIS A 21 -22.42 18.48 -22.60
CA HIS A 21 -21.68 17.24 -22.83
C HIS A 21 -21.33 17.15 -24.31
N ARG A 22 -20.03 17.21 -24.63
CA ARG A 22 -19.49 16.72 -25.90
C ARG A 22 -20.08 15.32 -26.12
N LYS A 23 -20.58 15.00 -27.33
CA LYS A 23 -21.10 13.67 -27.68
C LYS A 23 -20.19 12.60 -27.06
N ARG A 24 -20.76 11.60 -26.37
CA ARG A 24 -20.00 10.46 -25.85
C ARG A 24 -19.33 9.77 -27.04
N ASN A 25 -18.01 9.92 -27.17
CA ASN A 25 -17.16 9.22 -28.15
C ASN A 25 -16.78 7.82 -27.64
N ASP A 26 -17.74 7.13 -27.00
CA ASP A 26 -17.53 5.81 -26.44
C ASP A 26 -18.20 4.78 -27.35
N PHE A 27 -17.45 3.75 -27.77
CA PHE A 27 -17.88 2.74 -28.73
C PHE A 27 -18.12 1.39 -28.04
N SER A 28 -19.07 0.63 -28.56
CA SER A 28 -19.32 -0.77 -28.24
C SER A 28 -18.39 -1.71 -29.01
N GLY A 29 -18.30 -2.97 -28.58
CA GLY A 29 -17.52 -4.00 -29.27
C GLY A 29 -17.97 -4.22 -30.72
N ASP A 30 -19.28 -4.14 -31.00
CA ASP A 30 -19.82 -4.33 -32.34
C ASP A 30 -19.52 -3.12 -33.24
N GLU A 31 -19.66 -1.89 -32.71
CA GLU A 31 -19.32 -0.66 -33.46
C GLU A 31 -17.83 -0.59 -33.82
N ILE A 32 -16.92 -0.99 -32.92
CA ILE A 32 -15.49 -1.03 -33.27
C ILE A 32 -15.20 -2.07 -34.34
N ARG A 33 -15.91 -3.20 -34.33
CA ARG A 33 -15.73 -4.27 -35.32
C ARG A 33 -16.12 -3.78 -36.70
N GLU A 34 -17.26 -3.12 -36.84
CA GLU A 34 -17.69 -2.52 -38.12
C GLU A 34 -16.67 -1.51 -38.67
N GLU A 35 -16.11 -0.67 -37.81
CA GLU A 35 -15.09 0.31 -38.22
C GLU A 35 -13.75 -0.35 -38.59
N GLU A 36 -13.34 -1.40 -37.86
CA GLU A 36 -12.13 -2.16 -38.19
C GLU A 36 -12.29 -2.96 -39.48
N LEU A 37 -13.48 -3.48 -39.79
CA LEU A 37 -13.75 -4.16 -41.07
C LEU A 37 -13.55 -3.23 -42.28
N LYS A 38 -13.89 -1.94 -42.15
CA LYS A 38 -13.59 -0.94 -43.19
C LYS A 38 -12.07 -0.74 -43.37
N GLN A 39 -11.30 -0.83 -42.29
CA GLN A 39 -9.85 -0.79 -42.38
C GLN A 39 -9.31 -2.03 -43.08
N ILE A 40 -9.80 -3.22 -42.73
CA ILE A 40 -9.40 -4.46 -43.41
C ILE A 40 -9.71 -4.39 -44.90
N ASP A 41 -10.80 -3.74 -45.30
CA ASP A 41 -11.09 -3.55 -46.72
C ASP A 41 -10.00 -2.77 -47.43
N ASN A 42 -9.67 -1.58 -46.91
CA ASN A 42 -8.62 -0.73 -47.44
C ASN A 42 -7.26 -1.46 -47.47
N ARG A 43 -6.98 -2.24 -46.43
CA ARG A 43 -5.75 -3.04 -46.32
C ARG A 43 -5.66 -4.08 -47.43
N ARG A 44 -6.74 -4.82 -47.69
CA ARG A 44 -6.78 -5.83 -48.76
C ARG A 44 -6.64 -5.18 -50.13
N ASP A 45 -7.27 -4.03 -50.34
CA ASP A 45 -7.12 -3.28 -51.58
C ASP A 45 -5.65 -2.91 -51.83
N VAL A 46 -4.88 -2.55 -50.80
CA VAL A 46 -3.43 -2.29 -50.95
C VAL A 46 -2.63 -3.59 -51.13
N ALA A 47 -2.88 -4.61 -50.29
CA ALA A 47 -2.07 -5.82 -50.24
C ALA A 47 -2.13 -6.67 -51.53
N PHE A 48 -3.25 -6.62 -52.25
CA PHE A 48 -3.53 -7.40 -53.47
C PHE A 48 -3.49 -6.56 -54.75
N ILE A 49 -2.84 -5.40 -54.71
CA ILE A 49 -2.47 -4.68 -55.93
C ILE A 49 -1.24 -5.35 -56.52
N ASP A 50 -1.38 -5.85 -57.76
CA ASP A 50 -0.24 -6.34 -58.54
C ASP A 50 0.71 -5.19 -58.95
N ASN A 51 1.89 -5.52 -59.46
CA ASN A 51 2.88 -4.52 -59.90
C ASN A 51 2.38 -3.62 -61.06
N GLU A 52 1.24 -3.96 -61.67
CA GLU A 52 0.61 -3.21 -62.77
C GLU A 52 -0.62 -2.39 -62.31
N GLY A 53 -0.93 -2.39 -61.01
CA GLY A 53 -2.02 -1.61 -60.42
C GLY A 53 -3.41 -2.27 -60.50
N ARG A 54 -3.49 -3.56 -60.84
CA ARG A 54 -4.76 -4.30 -60.90
C ARG A 54 -5.06 -4.95 -59.56
N SER A 55 -6.33 -4.92 -59.16
CA SER A 55 -6.82 -5.57 -57.94
C SER A 55 -7.12 -7.04 -58.21
N GLU A 56 -6.43 -7.95 -57.52
CA GLU A 56 -6.68 -9.40 -57.55
C GLU A 56 -7.77 -9.85 -56.55
N ARG A 57 -8.69 -8.95 -56.18
CA ARG A 57 -9.67 -9.18 -55.11
C ARG A 57 -10.73 -10.21 -55.50
N GLN A 58 -10.82 -11.34 -54.79
CA GLN A 58 -11.72 -12.44 -55.14
C GLN A 58 -12.83 -12.79 -54.12
N LEU A 59 -12.75 -12.42 -52.83
CA LEU A 59 -13.76 -12.83 -51.82
C LEU A 59 -14.31 -11.68 -50.92
N PRO A 60 -15.58 -11.75 -50.46
CA PRO A 60 -16.17 -10.79 -49.51
C PRO A 60 -15.53 -10.86 -48.10
N ILE A 61 -15.23 -9.69 -47.51
CA ILE A 61 -14.50 -9.52 -46.23
C ILE A 61 -15.10 -10.35 -45.09
N GLU A 62 -16.42 -10.28 -44.91
CA GLU A 62 -17.10 -10.85 -43.73
C GLU A 62 -17.08 -12.38 -43.71
N LYS A 63 -16.80 -13.01 -44.85
CA LYS A 63 -16.88 -14.46 -45.03
C LYS A 63 -15.53 -15.17 -44.95
N ASP A 64 -14.41 -14.46 -44.75
CA ASP A 64 -13.08 -15.09 -44.77
C ASP A 64 -11.97 -14.28 -44.08
N LEU A 65 -12.21 -13.82 -42.85
CA LEU A 65 -11.21 -13.09 -42.06
C LEU A 65 -10.12 -14.01 -41.51
N VAL A 66 -8.86 -13.65 -41.70
CA VAL A 66 -7.69 -14.41 -41.24
C VAL A 66 -6.97 -13.67 -40.12
N GLY A 67 -6.69 -14.36 -39.02
CA GLY A 67 -5.99 -13.80 -37.86
C GLY A 67 -4.82 -14.66 -37.39
N ILE A 68 -3.71 -14.03 -37.02
CA ILE A 68 -2.60 -14.67 -36.32
C ILE A 68 -2.59 -14.22 -34.86
N ALA A 69 -2.51 -15.17 -33.94
CA ALA A 69 -2.37 -14.94 -32.50
C ALA A 69 -0.98 -15.36 -32.02
N LEU A 70 -0.25 -14.39 -31.46
CA LEU A 70 1.09 -14.57 -30.89
C LEU A 70 1.00 -14.50 -29.36
N SER A 71 1.21 -15.64 -28.71
CA SER A 71 1.07 -15.79 -27.26
C SER A 71 2.11 -15.04 -26.43
N GLY A 72 1.86 -14.92 -25.13
CA GLY A 72 2.80 -14.38 -24.14
C GLY A 72 3.84 -15.39 -23.67
N GLY A 73 4.76 -14.93 -22.81
CA GLY A 73 5.88 -15.75 -22.33
C GLY A 73 7.23 -15.02 -22.24
N GLY A 74 7.24 -13.70 -22.45
CA GLY A 74 8.46 -12.89 -22.43
C GLY A 74 9.35 -13.16 -23.63
N LEU A 75 10.67 -13.04 -23.43
CA LEU A 75 11.66 -13.16 -24.50
C LEU A 75 11.61 -14.52 -25.23
N ARG A 76 11.32 -15.61 -24.50
CA ARG A 76 11.10 -16.94 -25.08
C ARG A 76 10.07 -16.93 -26.21
N SER A 77 8.87 -16.44 -25.86
CA SER A 77 7.76 -16.35 -26.80
C SER A 77 8.07 -15.36 -27.92
N ALA A 78 8.75 -14.25 -27.61
CA ALA A 78 9.16 -13.30 -28.63
C ALA A 78 10.09 -13.96 -29.67
N MET A 79 11.13 -14.69 -29.26
CA MET A 79 12.05 -15.32 -30.23
C MET A 79 11.36 -16.41 -31.06
N LEU A 80 10.51 -17.24 -30.44
CA LEU A 80 9.75 -18.26 -31.18
C LEU A 80 8.80 -17.63 -32.20
N ASN A 81 8.00 -16.64 -31.79
CA ASN A 81 7.07 -15.95 -32.67
C ASN A 81 7.79 -15.17 -33.79
N LEU A 82 9.00 -14.65 -33.53
CA LEU A 82 9.84 -14.06 -34.57
C LEU A 82 10.16 -15.08 -35.66
N GLY A 83 10.63 -16.27 -35.28
CA GLY A 83 10.90 -17.35 -36.22
C GLY A 83 9.66 -17.76 -37.03
N LEU A 84 8.51 -17.90 -36.37
CA LEU A 84 7.26 -18.23 -37.03
C LEU A 84 6.84 -17.15 -38.04
N LEU A 85 6.94 -15.86 -37.68
CA LEU A 85 6.65 -14.79 -38.65
C LEU A 85 7.65 -14.80 -39.81
N GLN A 86 8.92 -15.12 -39.57
CA GLN A 86 9.94 -15.21 -40.62
C GLN A 86 9.60 -16.29 -41.66
N SER A 87 9.12 -17.47 -41.24
CA SER A 87 8.71 -18.52 -42.19
C SER A 87 7.46 -18.12 -42.98
N LEU A 88 6.48 -17.51 -42.30
CA LEU A 88 5.28 -16.99 -42.97
C LEU A 88 5.60 -15.85 -43.96
N CYS A 89 6.57 -14.99 -43.64
CA CYS A 89 7.11 -13.99 -44.57
C CYS A 89 7.76 -14.65 -45.79
N LYS A 90 8.65 -15.62 -45.55
CA LYS A 90 9.38 -16.34 -46.61
C LYS A 90 8.42 -17.05 -47.58
N ARG A 91 7.30 -17.56 -47.07
CA ARG A 91 6.27 -18.24 -47.86
C ARG A 91 5.20 -17.29 -48.44
N GLY A 92 5.32 -15.99 -48.19
CA GLY A 92 4.41 -14.96 -48.71
C GLY A 92 3.02 -14.95 -48.05
N PHE A 93 2.84 -15.62 -46.91
CA PHE A 93 1.53 -15.84 -46.29
C PHE A 93 0.97 -14.59 -45.60
N LEU A 94 1.83 -13.70 -45.08
CA LEU A 94 1.38 -12.53 -44.31
C LEU A 94 0.54 -11.52 -45.10
N LYS A 95 0.66 -11.49 -46.44
CA LYS A 95 -0.22 -10.67 -47.29
C LYS A 95 -1.71 -11.06 -47.17
N HIS A 96 -2.00 -12.28 -46.69
CA HIS A 96 -3.37 -12.79 -46.51
C HIS A 96 -3.91 -12.59 -45.09
N VAL A 97 -3.08 -12.16 -44.14
CA VAL A 97 -3.45 -12.04 -42.72
C VAL A 97 -4.05 -10.68 -42.43
N ASP A 98 -5.32 -10.63 -42.03
CA ASP A 98 -6.01 -9.36 -41.76
C ASP A 98 -5.66 -8.80 -40.38
N PHE A 99 -5.57 -9.65 -39.37
CA PHE A 99 -5.31 -9.25 -37.99
C PHE A 99 -4.08 -9.94 -37.40
N LEU A 100 -3.21 -9.16 -36.77
CA LEU A 100 -2.08 -9.66 -36.00
C LEU A 100 -2.29 -9.34 -34.52
N SER A 101 -2.63 -10.35 -33.74
CA SER A 101 -2.91 -10.24 -32.31
C SER A 101 -1.71 -10.68 -31.48
N GLY A 102 -1.30 -9.87 -30.51
CA GLY A 102 -0.16 -10.14 -29.65
C GLY A 102 -0.45 -9.94 -28.16
N VAL A 103 0.10 -10.83 -27.35
CA VAL A 103 0.10 -10.74 -25.88
C VAL A 103 1.55 -10.77 -25.39
N SER A 104 1.94 -9.84 -24.50
CA SER A 104 3.25 -9.88 -23.82
C SER A 104 4.40 -10.07 -24.84
N GLY A 105 5.20 -11.13 -24.73
CA GLY A 105 6.26 -11.48 -25.68
C GLY A 105 5.84 -11.52 -27.17
N GLY A 106 4.67 -12.09 -27.49
CA GLY A 106 4.11 -12.03 -28.85
C GLY A 106 3.70 -10.62 -29.28
N GLY A 107 3.28 -9.80 -28.31
CA GLY A 107 3.05 -8.37 -28.52
C GLY A 107 4.32 -7.59 -28.86
N TYR A 108 5.50 -8.00 -28.37
CA TYR A 108 6.77 -7.35 -28.71
C TYR A 108 7.08 -7.55 -30.20
N ILE A 109 6.90 -8.76 -30.70
CA ILE A 109 7.16 -9.10 -32.10
C ILE A 109 6.09 -8.55 -33.05
N ALA A 110 4.82 -8.61 -32.67
CA ALA A 110 3.76 -7.99 -33.46
C ALA A 110 4.00 -6.46 -33.63
N SER A 111 4.41 -5.81 -32.53
CA SER A 111 4.79 -4.40 -32.52
C SER A 111 6.07 -4.14 -33.33
N TYR A 112 7.06 -5.02 -33.21
CA TYR A 112 8.33 -4.95 -33.94
C TYR A 112 8.09 -4.93 -35.45
N PHE A 113 7.34 -5.92 -35.93
CA PHE A 113 6.96 -6.04 -37.34
C PHE A 113 6.17 -4.82 -37.82
N SER A 114 5.13 -4.43 -37.08
CA SER A 114 4.28 -3.28 -37.44
C SER A 114 5.07 -1.97 -37.51
N LYS A 115 6.01 -1.77 -36.57
CA LYS A 115 6.90 -0.62 -36.60
C LYS A 115 7.81 -0.63 -37.82
N ARG A 116 8.42 -1.78 -38.16
CA ARG A 116 9.27 -1.91 -39.36
C ARG A 116 8.49 -1.52 -40.62
N VAL A 117 7.27 -2.01 -40.78
CA VAL A 117 6.41 -1.65 -41.93
C VAL A 117 6.26 -0.13 -42.04
N VAL A 118 5.79 0.52 -40.97
CA VAL A 118 5.45 1.96 -40.98
C VAL A 118 6.69 2.85 -41.07
N GLU A 119 7.77 2.52 -40.36
CA GLU A 119 8.96 3.37 -40.30
C GLU A 119 9.72 3.43 -41.64
N ASN A 120 9.76 2.32 -42.38
CA ASN A 120 10.42 2.29 -43.68
C ASN A 120 9.48 2.60 -44.84
N GLY A 121 8.17 2.73 -44.57
CA GLY A 121 7.15 2.88 -45.61
C GLY A 121 7.04 1.65 -46.51
N PHE A 122 7.30 0.46 -45.97
CA PHE A 122 7.34 -0.77 -46.76
C PHE A 122 5.96 -1.23 -47.16
N HIS A 123 5.79 -1.59 -48.43
CA HIS A 123 4.67 -2.43 -48.81
C HIS A 123 4.79 -3.82 -48.15
N ILE A 124 3.68 -4.52 -47.92
CA ILE A 124 3.70 -5.84 -47.25
C ILE A 124 4.68 -6.84 -47.89
N ASN A 125 4.82 -6.82 -49.21
CA ASN A 125 5.78 -7.67 -49.91
C ASN A 125 7.24 -7.34 -49.53
N GLU A 126 7.60 -6.05 -49.49
CA GLU A 126 8.93 -5.59 -49.06
C GLU A 126 9.18 -5.90 -47.59
N ALA A 127 8.16 -5.76 -46.73
CA ALA A 127 8.27 -6.09 -45.32
C ALA A 127 8.48 -7.58 -45.07
N MET A 128 7.87 -8.45 -45.89
CA MET A 128 8.11 -9.89 -45.85
C MET A 128 9.55 -10.23 -46.29
N GLU A 129 10.06 -9.59 -47.34
CA GLU A 129 11.44 -9.76 -47.79
C GLU A 129 12.48 -9.27 -46.75
N ASP A 130 12.20 -8.15 -46.07
CA ASP A 130 13.06 -7.59 -45.01
C ASP A 130 13.19 -8.55 -43.82
N MET A 131 12.09 -9.20 -43.42
CA MET A 131 12.05 -10.11 -42.27
C MET A 131 12.57 -11.52 -42.61
N ALA A 132 12.32 -12.01 -43.82
CA ALA A 132 12.66 -13.37 -44.21
C ALA A 132 14.19 -13.61 -44.20
N PRO A 133 14.65 -14.82 -43.84
CA PRO A 133 16.05 -15.20 -44.02
C PRO A 133 16.39 -15.15 -45.52
N GLY A 134 17.52 -14.55 -45.88
CA GLY A 134 17.88 -14.33 -47.29
C GLY A 134 18.02 -15.63 -48.09
N SER A 135 17.38 -15.69 -49.27
CA SER A 135 17.42 -16.82 -50.21
C SER A 135 18.83 -17.16 -50.72
N ASP A 136 19.72 -16.17 -50.74
CA ASP A 136 21.03 -16.26 -51.43
C ASP A 136 22.18 -16.71 -50.51
N GLY A 137 21.88 -17.31 -49.36
CA GLY A 137 22.89 -17.73 -48.38
C GLY A 137 23.54 -16.59 -47.59
N LYS A 138 22.97 -15.38 -47.63
CA LYS A 138 23.45 -14.19 -46.87
C LYS A 138 23.13 -14.21 -45.37
N GLY A 139 22.53 -15.29 -44.87
CA GLY A 139 22.17 -15.49 -43.46
C GLY A 139 21.01 -14.59 -43.00
N GLU A 140 20.81 -14.50 -41.69
CA GLU A 140 19.75 -13.71 -41.07
C GLU A 140 19.93 -12.19 -41.31
N PRO A 141 18.83 -11.45 -41.54
CA PRO A 141 18.86 -9.99 -41.66
C PRO A 141 19.62 -9.34 -40.50
N LYS A 142 20.34 -8.24 -40.78
CA LYS A 142 21.19 -7.58 -39.76
C LYS A 142 20.39 -7.19 -38.51
N HIS A 143 19.19 -6.65 -38.69
CA HIS A 143 18.32 -6.23 -37.58
C HIS A 143 17.84 -7.42 -36.74
N VAL A 144 17.60 -8.59 -37.35
CA VAL A 144 17.24 -9.83 -36.63
C VAL A 144 18.43 -10.32 -35.82
N ARG A 145 19.65 -10.31 -36.39
CA ARG A 145 20.87 -10.69 -35.66
C ARG A 145 21.15 -9.77 -34.47
N GLU A 146 20.95 -8.46 -34.64
CA GLU A 146 21.07 -7.50 -33.54
C GLU A 146 20.02 -7.76 -32.45
N LEU A 147 18.78 -8.07 -32.83
CA LEU A 147 17.71 -8.41 -31.89
C LEU A 147 18.01 -9.68 -31.08
N ILE A 148 18.53 -10.73 -31.73
CA ILE A 148 18.96 -11.98 -31.06
C ILE A 148 20.12 -11.70 -30.10
N ARG A 149 21.11 -10.91 -30.54
CA ARG A 149 22.27 -10.54 -29.71
C ARG A 149 21.90 -9.69 -28.50
N ASP A 150 20.90 -8.82 -28.65
CA ASP A 150 20.39 -7.95 -27.59
C ASP A 150 19.40 -8.67 -26.65
N GLY A 151 19.32 -10.01 -26.70
CA GLY A 151 18.49 -10.84 -25.80
C GLY A 151 18.70 -10.58 -24.30
N LYS A 152 19.81 -9.93 -23.91
CA LYS A 152 20.11 -9.49 -22.54
C LYS A 152 19.66 -8.06 -22.21
N TYR A 153 18.68 -7.53 -22.94
CA TYR A 153 18.19 -6.15 -22.82
C TYR A 153 17.83 -5.68 -21.39
N LEU A 154 17.50 -6.60 -20.48
CA LEU A 154 17.20 -6.29 -19.08
C LEU A 154 18.43 -6.28 -18.14
N GLU A 155 19.63 -6.65 -18.59
CA GLU A 155 20.86 -6.71 -17.76
C GLU A 155 21.43 -5.31 -17.43
N GLN A 156 20.59 -4.41 -16.92
CA GLN A 156 20.98 -3.06 -16.49
C GLN A 156 20.69 -2.85 -14.99
N PRO A 157 21.28 -3.64 -14.07
CA PRO A 157 20.87 -3.71 -12.67
C PRO A 157 21.01 -2.38 -11.91
N ILE A 158 22.01 -1.57 -12.24
CA ILE A 158 22.21 -0.25 -11.60
C ILE A 158 21.12 0.74 -12.05
N ARG A 159 20.75 0.74 -13.34
CA ARG A 159 19.63 1.55 -13.87
C ARG A 159 18.30 1.09 -13.28
N ALA A 160 18.08 -0.23 -13.19
CA ALA A 160 16.90 -0.79 -12.55
C ALA A 160 16.78 -0.40 -11.07
N LEU A 161 17.87 -0.57 -10.30
CA LEU A 161 17.91 -0.26 -8.87
C LEU A 161 17.72 1.23 -8.61
N SER A 162 18.42 2.10 -9.35
CA SER A 162 18.28 3.56 -9.19
C SER A 162 16.85 4.02 -9.49
N ARG A 163 16.25 3.52 -10.56
CA ARG A 163 14.85 3.80 -10.90
C ARG A 163 13.88 3.31 -9.83
N TYR A 164 14.08 2.08 -9.34
CA TYR A 164 13.26 1.49 -8.29
C TYR A 164 13.33 2.29 -7.00
N LEU A 165 14.54 2.65 -6.54
CA LEU A 165 14.75 3.36 -5.29
C LEU A 165 14.09 4.74 -5.30
N ILE A 166 14.22 5.51 -6.39
CA ILE A 166 13.56 6.81 -6.52
C ILE A 166 12.03 6.65 -6.41
N GLY A 167 11.47 5.69 -7.16
CA GLY A 167 10.04 5.42 -7.12
C GLY A 167 9.53 4.96 -5.75
N PHE A 168 10.27 4.05 -5.12
CA PHE A 168 10.00 3.54 -3.78
C PHE A 168 10.05 4.65 -2.73
N LEU A 169 11.06 5.52 -2.76
CA LEU A 169 11.20 6.63 -1.81
C LEU A 169 10.03 7.61 -1.94
N TRP A 170 9.67 8.04 -3.16
CA TRP A 170 8.55 8.97 -3.39
C TRP A 170 7.20 8.40 -2.95
N ASN A 171 6.93 7.12 -3.25
CA ASN A 171 5.71 6.47 -2.80
C ASN A 171 5.71 6.25 -1.27
N SER A 172 6.88 5.98 -0.68
CA SER A 172 7.04 5.82 0.76
C SER A 172 6.80 7.12 1.52
N VAL A 173 7.15 8.30 0.97
CA VAL A 173 6.83 9.58 1.60
C VAL A 173 5.33 9.70 1.86
N PHE A 174 4.49 9.38 0.87
CA PHE A 174 3.03 9.40 1.04
C PHE A 174 2.57 8.34 2.06
N LEU A 175 3.00 7.08 1.91
CA LEU A 175 2.54 5.97 2.75
C LEU A 175 2.98 6.10 4.22
N VAL A 176 4.24 6.46 4.47
CA VAL A 176 4.78 6.67 5.82
C VAL A 176 4.13 7.89 6.46
N SER A 177 3.93 8.98 5.72
CA SER A 177 3.23 10.16 6.26
C SER A 177 1.77 9.85 6.60
N LEU A 178 1.11 9.01 5.79
CA LEU A 178 -0.25 8.54 6.07
C LEU A 178 -0.29 7.66 7.33
N LEU A 179 0.68 6.76 7.50
CA LEU A 179 0.83 5.96 8.72
C LEU A 179 1.06 6.86 9.95
N VAL A 180 1.97 7.83 9.86
CA VAL A 180 2.25 8.80 10.93
C VAL A 180 1.01 9.63 11.25
N LEU A 181 0.26 10.07 10.24
CA LEU A 181 -0.98 10.82 10.43
C LEU A 181 -2.01 10.01 11.22
N PHE A 182 -2.31 8.78 10.79
CA PHE A 182 -3.28 7.95 11.49
C PHE A 182 -2.80 7.54 12.89
N ALA A 183 -1.52 7.21 13.06
CA ALA A 183 -0.98 6.82 14.35
C ALA A 183 -0.97 7.99 15.35
N SER A 184 -0.50 9.17 14.93
CA SER A 184 -0.49 10.37 15.76
C SER A 184 -1.90 10.88 16.06
N ALA A 185 -2.83 10.80 15.11
CA ALA A 185 -4.24 11.16 15.32
C ALA A 185 -4.93 10.20 16.29
N ALA A 186 -4.73 8.89 16.15
CA ALA A 186 -5.25 7.91 17.10
C ALA A 186 -4.68 8.13 18.51
N ALA A 187 -3.37 8.34 18.63
CA ALA A 187 -2.73 8.65 19.90
C ALA A 187 -3.28 9.96 20.50
N PHE A 188 -3.46 11.01 19.69
CA PHE A 188 -4.05 12.28 20.12
C PHE A 188 -5.47 12.09 20.68
N VAL A 189 -6.35 11.43 19.92
CA VAL A 189 -7.75 11.17 20.33
C VAL A 189 -7.80 10.37 21.63
N TRP A 190 -7.04 9.29 21.74
CA TRP A 190 -7.02 8.48 22.97
C TRP A 190 -6.45 9.23 24.16
N ARG A 191 -5.42 10.05 23.94
CA ARG A 191 -4.80 10.82 25.01
C ARG A 191 -5.58 12.08 25.38
N CYS A 192 -6.57 12.51 24.58
CA CYS A 192 -7.55 13.51 25.00
C CYS A 192 -8.44 12.98 26.15
N LEU A 193 -8.54 11.67 26.33
CA LEU A 193 -9.22 11.06 27.49
C LEU A 193 -8.47 11.29 28.81
N ASP A 194 -7.22 11.77 28.74
CA ASP A 194 -6.43 12.18 29.90
C ASP A 194 -6.60 13.66 30.27
N ASP A 195 -7.39 14.42 29.50
CA ASP A 195 -7.60 15.85 29.74
C ASP A 195 -8.57 16.11 30.90
N GLY A 196 -8.33 17.19 31.65
CA GLY A 196 -8.68 17.33 33.07
C GLY A 196 -10.16 17.18 33.43
N TRP A 197 -11.08 17.73 32.64
CA TRP A 197 -12.52 17.67 32.95
C TRP A 197 -13.07 16.26 32.75
N LEU A 198 -12.68 15.60 31.65
CA LEU A 198 -13.12 14.26 31.31
C LEU A 198 -12.51 13.20 32.21
N TYR A 199 -11.22 13.37 32.57
CA TYR A 199 -10.54 12.55 33.57
C TYR A 199 -11.28 12.59 34.92
N SER A 200 -11.64 13.79 35.37
CA SER A 200 -12.33 13.99 36.66
C SER A 200 -13.71 13.32 36.67
N TRP A 201 -14.48 13.52 35.60
CA TRP A 201 -15.81 12.92 35.42
C TRP A 201 -15.77 11.39 35.33
N LEU A 202 -14.85 10.83 34.51
CA LEU A 202 -14.67 9.38 34.40
C LEU A 202 -14.23 8.75 35.71
N ARG A 203 -13.35 9.43 36.46
CA ARG A 203 -12.92 8.97 37.78
C ARG A 203 -14.08 8.92 38.75
N GLU A 204 -14.93 9.93 38.81
CA GLU A 204 -16.12 9.96 39.68
C GLU A 204 -17.07 8.80 39.41
N ILE A 205 -17.33 8.48 38.13
CA ILE A 205 -18.23 7.39 37.74
C ILE A 205 -17.61 6.01 38.02
N THR A 206 -16.32 5.85 37.74
CA THR A 206 -15.62 4.55 37.86
C THR A 206 -15.22 4.21 39.29
N ILE A 207 -15.27 5.16 40.23
CA ILE A 207 -15.01 4.91 41.66
C ILE A 207 -15.95 3.84 42.24
N SER A 208 -17.18 3.77 41.74
CA SER A 208 -18.20 2.80 42.18
C SER A 208 -18.17 1.48 41.42
N TRP A 209 -17.29 1.32 40.42
CA TRP A 209 -17.22 0.09 39.61
C TRP A 209 -16.36 -0.99 40.28
N PRO A 210 -16.70 -2.29 40.16
CA PRO A 210 -15.92 -3.37 40.74
C PRO A 210 -14.68 -3.75 39.88
N GLY A 211 -13.61 -4.21 40.55
CA GLY A 211 -12.45 -4.87 39.91
C GLY A 211 -11.50 -3.95 39.12
N LEU A 212 -10.95 -4.46 38.01
CA LEU A 212 -9.98 -3.79 37.12
C LEU A 212 -10.48 -2.47 36.50
N LEU A 213 -11.80 -2.23 36.55
CA LEU A 213 -12.44 -1.01 36.04
C LEU A 213 -12.58 0.08 37.10
N LYS A 214 -12.19 -0.20 38.35
CA LYS A 214 -12.19 0.78 39.44
C LYS A 214 -10.97 1.68 39.29
N SER A 215 -11.18 2.96 38.92
CA SER A 215 -10.16 4.03 38.93
C SER A 215 -8.72 3.62 38.51
N SER A 216 -8.58 2.73 37.53
CA SER A 216 -7.30 2.17 37.08
C SER A 216 -6.80 2.88 35.83
N ASP A 217 -5.50 2.79 35.53
CA ASP A 217 -4.93 3.32 34.27
C ASP A 217 -5.44 2.59 33.02
N ALA A 218 -6.11 1.44 33.19
CA ALA A 218 -6.74 0.68 32.12
C ALA A 218 -8.11 1.22 31.70
N THR A 219 -8.83 1.92 32.59
CA THR A 219 -10.20 2.41 32.27
C THR A 219 -10.25 3.32 31.04
N ARG A 220 -9.27 4.22 30.90
CA ARG A 220 -9.25 5.27 29.86
C ARG A 220 -8.96 4.71 28.46
N PRO A 221 -7.90 3.90 28.23
CA PRO A 221 -7.64 3.37 26.90
C PRO A 221 -8.73 2.44 26.36
N PHE A 222 -9.52 1.82 27.23
CA PHE A 222 -10.59 0.88 26.86
C PHE A 222 -12.01 1.47 26.88
N LEU A 223 -12.18 2.77 27.14
CA LEU A 223 -13.50 3.39 27.14
C LEU A 223 -14.17 3.34 25.75
N ILE A 224 -13.45 3.77 24.71
CA ILE A 224 -13.93 3.79 23.33
C ILE A 224 -14.33 2.38 22.83
N PRO A 225 -13.50 1.32 22.97
CA PRO A 225 -13.91 -0.01 22.54
C PRO A 225 -15.11 -0.54 23.32
N VAL A 226 -15.23 -0.27 24.62
CA VAL A 226 -16.41 -0.70 25.40
C VAL A 226 -17.69 -0.02 24.89
N LEU A 227 -17.64 1.28 24.59
CA LEU A 227 -18.78 2.00 24.02
C LEU A 227 -19.18 1.44 22.64
N LEU A 228 -18.21 1.20 21.76
CA LEU A 228 -18.46 0.58 20.45
C LEU A 228 -19.03 -0.84 20.57
N PHE A 229 -18.58 -1.61 21.56
CA PHE A 229 -19.09 -2.94 21.84
C PHE A 229 -20.56 -2.90 22.31
N VAL A 230 -20.92 -1.95 23.17
CA VAL A 230 -22.32 -1.75 23.58
C VAL A 230 -23.17 -1.32 22.39
N CYS A 231 -22.72 -0.38 21.56
CA CYS A 231 -23.42 -0.01 20.32
C CYS A 231 -23.58 -1.19 19.37
N TRP A 232 -22.56 -2.04 19.26
CA TRP A 232 -22.62 -3.27 18.48
C TRP A 232 -23.68 -4.23 19.02
N LEU A 233 -23.71 -4.49 20.33
CA LEU A 233 -24.72 -5.33 20.99
C LEU A 233 -26.13 -4.79 20.76
N LEU A 234 -26.33 -3.48 20.88
CA LEU A 234 -27.62 -2.84 20.63
C LEU A 234 -28.04 -2.94 19.16
N ALA A 235 -27.12 -2.70 18.23
CA ALA A 235 -27.39 -2.82 16.79
C ALA A 235 -27.71 -4.27 16.40
N TRP A 236 -27.04 -5.24 17.02
CA TRP A 236 -27.30 -6.66 16.83
C TRP A 236 -28.64 -7.07 17.44
N ALA A 237 -28.93 -6.65 18.67
CA ALA A 237 -30.20 -6.94 19.34
C ALA A 237 -31.39 -6.32 18.60
N ALA A 238 -31.27 -5.07 18.14
CA ALA A 238 -32.29 -4.43 17.31
C ALA A 238 -32.50 -5.20 16.00
N HIS A 239 -31.43 -5.60 15.32
CA HIS A 239 -31.54 -6.40 14.09
C HIS A 239 -32.20 -7.76 14.35
N PHE A 240 -31.84 -8.43 15.44
CA PHE A 240 -32.43 -9.70 15.85
C PHE A 240 -33.94 -9.57 16.12
N VAL A 241 -34.36 -8.51 16.82
CA VAL A 241 -35.77 -8.24 17.13
C VAL A 241 -36.58 -7.87 15.88
N PHE A 242 -36.05 -7.02 14.99
CA PHE A 242 -36.80 -6.51 13.83
C PHE A 242 -36.72 -7.40 12.58
N ARG A 243 -35.70 -8.27 12.45
CA ARG A 243 -35.44 -9.06 11.22
C ARG A 243 -35.07 -10.53 11.47
N GLY A 244 -35.08 -10.99 12.72
CA GLY A 244 -34.75 -12.37 13.09
C GLY A 244 -33.25 -12.71 12.97
N ALA A 245 -32.92 -14.01 13.06
CA ALA A 245 -31.54 -14.51 13.09
C ALA A 245 -30.79 -14.55 11.74
N HIS A 246 -31.36 -13.96 10.68
CA HIS A 246 -30.70 -13.93 9.37
C HIS A 246 -29.57 -12.89 9.35
N GLN A 247 -28.47 -13.22 8.66
CA GLN A 247 -27.17 -12.53 8.57
C GLN A 247 -27.06 -11.13 9.22
N PRO A 248 -26.05 -10.89 10.09
CA PRO A 248 -25.90 -9.62 10.78
C PRO A 248 -25.88 -8.44 9.81
N ASN A 249 -26.58 -7.36 10.16
CA ASN A 249 -26.60 -6.16 9.32
C ASN A 249 -25.18 -5.59 9.15
N ARG A 250 -24.97 -4.87 8.03
CA ARG A 250 -23.67 -4.25 7.73
C ARG A 250 -23.20 -3.37 8.90
N LEU A 251 -24.11 -2.63 9.54
CA LEU A 251 -23.77 -1.73 10.63
C LEU A 251 -23.11 -2.48 11.81
N ALA A 252 -23.68 -3.60 12.26
CA ALA A 252 -23.12 -4.42 13.33
C ALA A 252 -21.74 -4.96 12.94
N SER A 253 -21.52 -5.39 11.70
CA SER A 253 -20.18 -5.83 11.27
C SER A 253 -19.14 -4.71 11.35
N HIS A 254 -19.49 -3.47 10.97
CA HIS A 254 -18.58 -2.33 11.08
C HIS A 254 -18.32 -1.93 12.54
N LEU A 255 -19.34 -1.98 13.41
CA LEU A 255 -19.19 -1.69 14.84
C LEU A 255 -18.31 -2.73 15.55
N LEU A 256 -18.44 -4.01 15.20
CA LEU A 256 -17.57 -5.07 15.73
C LEU A 256 -16.11 -4.88 15.28
N LEU A 257 -15.90 -4.60 13.99
CA LEU A 257 -14.56 -4.31 13.48
C LEU A 257 -13.95 -3.08 14.15
N GLY A 258 -14.75 -2.02 14.33
CA GLY A 258 -14.35 -0.82 15.06
C GLY A 258 -14.01 -1.10 16.53
N THR A 259 -14.76 -1.99 17.19
CA THR A 259 -14.47 -2.44 18.56
C THR A 259 -13.12 -3.13 18.64
N LEU A 260 -12.84 -4.07 17.74
CA LEU A 260 -11.56 -4.79 17.70
C LEU A 260 -10.39 -3.85 17.41
N ALA A 261 -10.53 -2.95 16.43
CA ALA A 261 -9.50 -1.98 16.08
C ALA A 261 -9.23 -0.98 17.23
N SER A 262 -10.28 -0.45 17.85
CA SER A 262 -10.15 0.46 19.00
C SER A 262 -9.60 -0.23 20.25
N ALA A 263 -9.87 -1.52 20.45
CA ALA A 263 -9.25 -2.31 21.51
C ALA A 263 -7.74 -2.47 21.30
N LEU A 264 -7.29 -2.72 20.07
CA LEU A 264 -5.86 -2.77 19.73
C LEU A 264 -5.16 -1.42 19.97
N ILE A 265 -5.80 -0.31 19.59
CA ILE A 265 -5.30 1.05 19.90
C ILE A 265 -5.24 1.24 21.42
N GLY A 266 -6.28 0.85 22.16
CA GLY A 266 -6.33 0.90 23.61
C GLY A 266 -5.19 0.13 24.27
N ILE A 267 -4.87 -1.07 23.78
CA ILE A 267 -3.71 -1.87 24.23
C ILE A 267 -2.41 -1.10 23.97
N ALA A 268 -2.21 -0.55 22.77
CA ALA A 268 -0.99 0.21 22.44
C ALA A 268 -0.82 1.42 23.38
N VAL A 269 -1.89 2.19 23.61
CA VAL A 269 -1.88 3.36 24.50
C VAL A 269 -1.63 2.93 25.95
N PHE A 270 -2.28 1.86 26.42
CA PHE A 270 -2.07 1.34 27.77
C PHE A 270 -0.61 0.92 28.02
N LEU A 271 -0.03 0.15 27.09
CA LEU A 271 1.37 -0.27 27.16
C LEU A 271 2.35 0.91 27.09
N SER A 272 1.97 2.01 26.44
CA SER A 272 2.81 3.20 26.31
C SER A 272 2.98 4.02 27.60
N ASN A 273 2.17 3.77 28.64
CA ASN A 273 2.19 4.50 29.91
C ASN A 273 3.47 4.29 30.75
N GLY A 274 4.28 3.26 30.49
CA GLY A 274 5.56 3.03 31.19
C GLY A 274 5.41 2.55 32.64
N ASP A 275 4.73 3.31 33.50
CA ASP A 275 4.33 2.98 34.87
C ASP A 275 2.81 2.81 34.96
N VAL A 276 2.34 1.59 35.25
CA VAL A 276 0.90 1.31 35.30
C VAL A 276 0.47 0.89 36.70
N VAL A 277 -0.59 1.51 37.22
CA VAL A 277 -1.25 1.09 38.46
C VAL A 277 -2.42 0.15 38.14
N ILE A 278 -2.26 -1.14 38.46
CA ILE A 278 -3.22 -2.21 38.10
C ILE A 278 -4.29 -2.41 39.19
N VAL A 279 -3.97 -2.12 40.46
CA VAL A 279 -4.90 -2.25 41.59
C VAL A 279 -4.90 -0.94 42.40
N PRO A 280 -6.02 -0.20 42.48
CA PRO A 280 -6.12 0.96 43.33
C PRO A 280 -6.43 0.51 44.75
N ASP A 281 -5.39 0.27 45.55
CA ASP A 281 -5.55 0.34 46.99
C ASP A 281 -5.69 1.82 47.36
N TYR A 282 -6.83 2.15 47.98
CA TYR A 282 -6.94 3.35 48.80
C TYR A 282 -5.69 3.32 49.70
N TRP A 283 -4.85 4.36 49.62
CA TRP A 283 -3.50 4.45 50.23
C TRP A 283 -2.30 3.97 49.38
N ASN A 284 -2.13 4.47 48.15
CA ASN A 284 -0.83 4.77 47.51
C ASN A 284 0.35 3.77 47.68
N GLN A 285 0.10 2.45 47.70
CA GLN A 285 1.14 1.41 47.68
C GLN A 285 0.73 0.14 46.90
N GLY A 286 -0.15 0.26 45.89
CA GLY A 286 -0.30 -0.82 44.92
C GLY A 286 1.03 -1.03 44.16
N PRO A 287 1.43 -2.28 43.82
CA PRO A 287 2.67 -2.52 43.08
C PRO A 287 2.61 -1.80 41.73
N THR A 288 3.42 -0.76 41.55
CA THR A 288 3.61 -0.10 40.27
C THR A 288 4.44 -1.02 39.38
N VAL A 289 3.83 -1.56 38.33
CA VAL A 289 4.58 -2.34 37.33
C VAL A 289 5.16 -1.35 36.33
N ASN A 290 6.47 -1.15 36.39
CA ASN A 290 7.20 -0.37 35.41
C ASN A 290 7.51 -1.28 34.21
N PHE A 291 6.61 -1.28 33.23
CA PHE A 291 6.76 -2.11 32.03
C PHE A 291 8.05 -1.77 31.28
N ARG A 292 8.40 -0.49 31.18
CA ARG A 292 9.55 -0.01 30.37
C ARG A 292 10.91 -0.48 30.88
N ASN A 293 11.04 -0.68 32.20
CA ASN A 293 12.27 -1.13 32.85
C ASN A 293 12.24 -2.59 33.29
N SER A 294 11.13 -3.31 33.10
CA SER A 294 11.07 -4.73 33.47
C SER A 294 11.84 -5.57 32.45
N PRO A 295 12.80 -6.42 32.87
CA PRO A 295 13.54 -7.29 31.97
C PRO A 295 12.60 -8.15 31.13
N GLN A 296 11.52 -8.66 31.73
CA GLN A 296 10.53 -9.49 31.07
C GLN A 296 9.80 -8.78 29.92
N PHE A 297 9.46 -7.49 30.07
CA PHE A 297 8.84 -6.71 29.00
C PHE A 297 9.83 -6.36 27.90
N VAL A 298 11.07 -6.01 28.23
CA VAL A 298 12.12 -5.77 27.22
C VAL A 298 12.40 -7.07 26.46
N THR A 299 12.49 -8.21 27.14
CA THR A 299 12.65 -9.52 26.50
C THR A 299 11.43 -9.90 25.66
N ALA A 300 10.21 -9.62 26.12
CA ALA A 300 8.99 -9.85 25.33
C ALA A 300 8.90 -8.93 24.11
N LEU A 301 9.27 -7.65 24.24
CA LEU A 301 9.30 -6.68 23.16
C LEU A 301 10.38 -7.02 22.14
N VAL A 302 11.59 -7.37 22.60
CA VAL A 302 12.68 -7.86 21.75
C VAL A 302 12.30 -9.19 21.11
N ALA A 303 11.63 -10.10 21.83
CA ALA A 303 11.14 -11.36 21.27
C ALA A 303 10.07 -11.12 20.20
N VAL A 304 9.15 -10.16 20.39
CA VAL A 304 8.14 -9.76 19.39
C VAL A 304 8.79 -9.08 18.20
N LEU A 305 9.76 -8.19 18.42
CA LEU A 305 10.54 -7.54 17.34
C LEU A 305 11.38 -8.55 16.56
N LEU A 306 12.00 -9.52 17.26
CA LEU A 306 12.73 -10.63 16.64
C LEU A 306 11.76 -11.55 15.87
N LEU A 307 10.61 -11.91 16.45
CA LEU A 307 9.55 -12.65 15.76
C LEU A 307 9.14 -11.92 14.49
N LEU A 308 8.81 -10.62 14.58
CA LEU A 308 8.44 -9.78 13.45
C LEU A 308 9.57 -9.74 12.41
N SER A 309 10.83 -9.60 12.81
CA SER A 309 11.97 -9.60 11.87
C SER A 309 12.19 -10.96 11.19
N VAL A 310 12.01 -12.08 11.90
CA VAL A 310 12.04 -13.44 11.33
C VAL A 310 10.88 -13.65 10.36
N PHE A 311 9.72 -13.09 10.70
CA PHE A 311 8.57 -13.06 9.82
C PHE A 311 8.74 -12.10 8.64
N MET A 312 9.65 -11.13 8.66
CA MET A 312 9.97 -10.30 7.50
C MET A 312 10.94 -10.98 6.52
N ILE A 313 11.68 -12.02 6.94
CA ILE A 313 12.61 -12.79 6.08
C ILE A 313 11.99 -13.24 4.73
N PRO A 314 10.74 -13.71 4.68
CA PRO A 314 10.14 -14.14 3.43
C PRO A 314 9.88 -12.97 2.44
N LEU A 315 9.78 -11.73 2.91
CA LEU A 315 9.73 -10.53 2.05
C LEU A 315 11.10 -10.23 1.40
N LEU A 316 12.20 -10.73 1.98
CA LEU A 316 13.55 -10.62 1.40
C LEU A 316 13.79 -11.65 0.27
N LYS A 317 12.86 -12.58 0.02
CA LYS A 317 12.91 -13.56 -1.07
C LYS A 317 11.72 -13.37 -2.04
N PRO A 318 11.71 -12.30 -2.86
CA PRO A 318 10.56 -11.95 -3.70
C PRO A 318 10.16 -13.04 -4.70
N LYS A 319 11.10 -13.85 -5.20
CA LYS A 319 10.80 -14.97 -6.12
C LYS A 319 9.95 -16.06 -5.44
N GLU A 320 10.24 -16.39 -4.18
CA GLU A 320 9.49 -17.41 -3.42
C GLU A 320 8.12 -16.89 -2.96
N LEU A 321 8.05 -15.59 -2.64
CA LEU A 321 6.80 -14.89 -2.35
C LEU A 321 5.84 -14.96 -3.56
N LEU A 322 6.33 -14.68 -4.77
CA LEU A 322 5.55 -14.73 -6.01
C LEU A 322 5.14 -16.17 -6.39
N LYS A 323 6.04 -17.14 -6.22
CA LYS A 323 5.74 -18.57 -6.47
C LYS A 323 4.70 -19.11 -5.51
N SER A 324 4.81 -18.83 -4.21
CA SER A 324 3.85 -19.30 -3.20
C SER A 324 2.44 -18.72 -3.41
N ALA A 325 2.34 -17.54 -4.04
CA ALA A 325 1.07 -16.92 -4.38
C ALA A 325 0.36 -17.55 -5.59
N ARG A 326 1.08 -18.22 -6.49
CA ARG A 326 0.53 -18.87 -7.70
C ARG A 326 0.25 -20.37 -7.50
N ALA A 327 1.00 -21.07 -6.64
CA ALA A 327 0.75 -22.48 -6.35
C ALA A 327 1.25 -22.87 -4.94
N PRO A 328 0.36 -23.15 -3.96
CA PRO A 328 0.77 -23.55 -2.62
C PRO A 328 1.16 -25.03 -2.61
N ARG A 329 2.45 -25.36 -2.74
CA ARG A 329 2.92 -26.75 -2.61
C ARG A 329 3.22 -27.19 -1.17
N GLU A 330 3.37 -26.26 -0.21
CA GLU A 330 3.65 -26.57 1.20
C GLU A 330 2.83 -25.71 2.19
N SER A 331 2.07 -26.35 3.08
CA SER A 331 1.17 -25.71 4.05
C SER A 331 1.90 -24.88 5.12
N ALA A 332 3.09 -25.33 5.56
CA ALA A 332 3.86 -24.65 6.60
C ALA A 332 4.42 -23.29 6.14
N LYS A 333 4.98 -23.23 4.92
CA LYS A 333 5.46 -21.97 4.32
C LYS A 333 4.32 -20.96 4.21
N HIS A 334 3.16 -21.39 3.72
CA HIS A 334 1.98 -20.53 3.58
C HIS A 334 1.51 -19.90 4.90
N TRP A 335 1.49 -20.67 5.98
CA TRP A 335 1.14 -20.16 7.31
C TRP A 335 2.16 -19.12 7.79
N MET A 336 3.45 -19.38 7.61
CA MET A 336 4.53 -18.46 7.97
C MET A 336 4.45 -17.14 7.18
N TYR A 337 4.19 -17.20 5.87
CA TYR A 337 3.96 -16.02 5.03
C TYR A 337 2.71 -15.23 5.45
N ARG A 338 1.62 -15.90 5.82
CA ARG A 338 0.40 -15.24 6.32
C ARG A 338 0.64 -14.55 7.67
N ALA A 339 1.27 -15.25 8.61
CA ALA A 339 1.62 -14.70 9.91
C ALA A 339 2.51 -13.45 9.75
N ALA A 340 3.46 -13.51 8.83
CA ALA A 340 4.33 -12.39 8.48
C ALA A 340 3.61 -11.16 7.91
N MET A 341 2.74 -11.38 6.93
CA MET A 341 1.95 -10.31 6.33
C MET A 341 1.01 -9.67 7.36
N VAL A 342 0.34 -10.48 8.18
CA VAL A 342 -0.55 -10.00 9.25
C VAL A 342 0.24 -9.24 10.33
N GLY A 343 1.38 -9.78 10.76
CA GLY A 343 2.27 -9.15 11.73
C GLY A 343 2.79 -7.80 11.25
N SER A 344 3.12 -7.67 9.97
CA SER A 344 3.55 -6.40 9.38
C SER A 344 2.40 -5.41 9.25
N PHE A 345 1.24 -5.87 8.78
CA PHE A 345 0.07 -5.03 8.51
C PHE A 345 -0.58 -4.49 9.80
N LEU A 346 -0.60 -5.27 10.88
CA LEU A 346 -1.14 -4.85 12.18
C LEU A 346 -0.07 -4.32 13.13
N GLY A 347 1.12 -4.92 13.13
CA GLY A 347 2.20 -4.59 14.06
C GLY A 347 2.85 -3.24 13.81
N VAL A 348 3.06 -2.84 12.55
CA VAL A 348 3.66 -1.53 12.24
C VAL A 348 2.76 -0.37 12.68
N PRO A 349 1.45 -0.34 12.35
CA PRO A 349 0.54 0.67 12.90
C PRO A 349 0.44 0.63 14.43
N PHE A 350 0.38 -0.56 15.03
CA PHE A 350 0.34 -0.71 16.48
C PHE A 350 1.58 -0.09 17.15
N MET A 351 2.78 -0.38 16.65
CA MET A 351 4.04 0.17 17.16
C MET A 351 4.14 1.69 16.96
N ALA A 352 3.64 2.20 15.83
CA ALA A 352 3.56 3.64 15.58
C ALA A 352 2.64 4.33 16.60
N VAL A 353 1.44 3.78 16.85
CA VAL A 353 0.53 4.28 17.88
C VAL A 353 1.17 4.22 19.27
N TYR A 354 1.80 3.10 19.62
CA TYR A 354 2.54 2.94 20.88
C TYR A 354 3.60 4.05 21.07
N TYR A 355 4.36 4.36 20.01
CA TYR A 355 5.38 5.41 20.02
C TYR A 355 4.79 6.80 20.26
N PHE A 356 3.78 7.21 19.47
CA PHE A 356 3.14 8.53 19.60
C PHE A 356 2.31 8.65 20.89
N ALA A 357 1.80 7.54 21.41
CA ALA A 357 1.08 7.51 22.66
C ALA A 357 2.00 7.62 23.88
N GLY A 358 3.31 7.43 23.75
CA GLY A 358 4.25 7.43 24.88
C GLY A 358 4.17 8.67 25.77
N GLU A 359 4.51 8.48 27.05
CA GLU A 359 4.64 9.58 28.02
C GLU A 359 5.94 10.37 27.80
N ASN A 360 5.91 11.68 28.08
CA ASN A 360 7.00 12.61 27.82
C ASN A 360 7.42 12.64 26.33
N PHE A 361 6.43 12.52 25.45
CA PHE A 361 6.64 12.56 24.00
C PHE A 361 7.26 13.90 23.53
N SER A 362 6.94 15.00 24.22
CA SER A 362 7.52 16.33 23.97
C SER A 362 8.97 16.46 24.43
N ASN A 363 9.55 15.46 25.12
CA ASN A 363 10.85 15.54 25.78
C ASN A 363 11.03 16.73 26.73
N ARG A 364 9.94 17.40 27.15
CA ARG A 364 10.03 18.57 28.04
C ARG A 364 10.59 18.22 29.40
N SER A 365 10.49 16.97 29.89
CA SER A 365 11.12 16.58 31.15
C SER A 365 12.65 16.80 31.16
N LEU A 366 13.33 16.63 30.01
CA LEU A 366 14.78 16.81 29.84
C LEU A 366 15.20 18.28 29.77
N PHE A 367 14.38 19.13 29.13
CA PHE A 367 14.64 20.57 29.00
C PHE A 367 14.12 21.38 30.19
N SER A 368 13.23 20.81 31.00
CA SER A 368 12.57 21.46 32.15
C SER A 368 13.45 21.65 33.39
N ASN A 369 14.76 21.39 33.31
CA ASN A 369 15.71 21.89 34.31
C ASN A 369 15.69 23.42 34.45
N SER A 370 15.00 24.13 33.53
CA SER A 370 14.85 25.59 33.56
C SER A 370 13.41 26.11 33.63
N SER A 371 12.37 25.29 33.33
CA SER A 371 11.03 25.80 33.03
C SER A 371 9.84 25.01 33.63
N LEU A 372 10.07 24.02 34.50
CA LEU A 372 9.02 23.64 35.47
C LEU A 372 8.90 24.82 36.44
N LYS A 373 8.05 25.79 36.08
CA LYS A 373 7.62 26.91 36.90
C LYS A 373 7.32 26.39 38.30
N GLU A 374 8.04 26.91 39.30
CA GLU A 374 7.66 27.14 40.71
C GLU A 374 6.92 26.07 41.52
N ASP A 375 6.64 24.91 40.93
CA ASP A 375 5.60 24.00 41.35
C ASP A 375 6.22 22.73 41.93
N TYR A 376 5.93 22.51 43.21
CA TYR A 376 6.31 21.34 43.99
C TYR A 376 5.11 20.39 44.00
N GLU A 377 5.32 19.14 43.57
CA GLU A 377 4.25 18.14 43.58
C GLU A 377 4.33 17.25 44.82
N LEU A 378 3.25 17.25 45.59
CA LEU A 378 3.06 16.33 46.72
C LEU A 378 2.77 14.91 46.20
N LYS A 379 3.15 13.87 46.94
CA LYS A 379 2.83 12.45 46.64
C LYS A 379 1.33 12.15 46.59
N THR A 380 0.47 13.13 46.85
CA THR A 380 -0.99 13.11 46.72
C THR A 380 -1.49 13.62 45.35
N GLY A 381 -0.62 14.09 44.45
CA GLY A 381 -0.97 14.52 43.10
C GLY A 381 -1.35 16.00 42.95
N HIS A 382 -1.10 16.83 43.96
CA HIS A 382 -1.32 18.28 43.89
C HIS A 382 -0.03 19.05 43.62
N VAL A 383 -0.12 20.00 42.69
CA VAL A 383 0.91 20.95 42.27
C VAL A 383 0.78 22.22 43.12
N PHE A 384 1.84 22.73 43.75
CA PHE A 384 1.78 24.00 44.50
C PHE A 384 3.01 24.89 44.31
N ASN A 385 2.80 26.21 44.28
CA ASN A 385 3.86 27.21 44.22
C ASN A 385 4.38 27.59 45.63
N TRP A 386 5.69 27.75 45.79
CA TRP A 386 6.31 28.19 47.05
C TRP A 386 5.77 29.53 47.57
N ALA A 387 5.46 30.47 46.68
CA ALA A 387 4.86 31.75 47.04
C ALA A 387 3.42 31.62 47.57
N ASP A 388 2.69 30.58 47.16
CA ASP A 388 1.34 30.29 47.64
C ASP A 388 1.37 29.52 48.97
N LEU A 389 2.29 28.57 49.13
CA LEU A 389 2.51 27.89 50.42
C LEU A 389 2.96 28.88 51.50
N LEU A 390 3.90 29.78 51.20
CA LEU A 390 4.33 30.82 52.13
C LEU A 390 3.19 31.81 52.43
N ARG A 391 2.40 32.23 51.44
CA ARG A 391 1.21 33.05 51.67
C ARG A 391 0.17 32.34 52.56
N GLU A 392 -0.05 31.04 52.37
CA GLU A 392 -0.95 30.23 53.21
C GLU A 392 -0.44 30.02 54.64
N ILE A 393 0.90 29.98 54.82
CA ILE A 393 1.55 29.91 56.13
C ILE A 393 1.50 31.27 56.83
N GLU A 394 1.74 32.37 56.11
CA GLU A 394 1.68 33.75 56.63
C GLU A 394 0.27 34.20 57.00
N HIS A 395 -0.75 33.83 56.22
CA HIS A 395 -2.13 34.33 56.38
C HIS A 395 -3.02 33.46 57.27
N GLY A 396 -2.51 32.36 57.82
CA GLY A 396 -3.26 31.53 58.77
C GLY A 396 -4.55 30.93 58.21
N ARG A 397 -4.41 29.92 57.35
CA ARG A 397 -5.46 28.95 56.93
C ARG A 397 -6.83 29.54 56.53
N SER A 398 -6.96 30.06 55.32
CA SER A 398 -8.18 29.87 54.51
C SER A 398 -7.98 30.32 53.06
N ASN A 399 -8.64 29.65 52.10
CA ASN A 399 -9.10 30.34 50.90
C ASN A 399 -10.23 31.31 51.28
N GLN A 400 -10.58 32.28 50.42
CA GLN A 400 -11.60 33.32 50.66
C GLN A 400 -12.95 32.83 51.22
N ASN A 401 -13.23 31.52 51.17
CA ASN A 401 -14.46 30.86 51.65
C ASN A 401 -14.32 30.08 52.98
N GLY A 402 -13.23 30.23 53.75
CA GLY A 402 -13.14 29.68 55.12
C GLY A 402 -12.94 28.16 55.24
N LEU A 403 -12.65 27.44 54.14
CA LEU A 403 -12.30 26.02 54.15
C LEU A 403 -10.78 25.82 54.26
N PRO A 404 -10.29 24.77 54.97
CA PRO A 404 -8.86 24.45 55.01
C PRO A 404 -8.35 24.07 53.62
N SER A 405 -7.26 24.71 53.19
CA SER A 405 -6.56 24.34 51.96
C SER A 405 -6.23 22.83 51.94
N PRO A 406 -6.39 22.14 50.78
CA PRO A 406 -6.03 20.73 50.62
C PRO A 406 -4.59 20.42 51.05
N ILE A 407 -3.69 21.40 50.91
CA ILE A 407 -2.27 21.32 51.30
C ILE A 407 -2.15 21.14 52.82
N TRP A 408 -2.80 22.00 53.59
CA TRP A 408 -2.84 21.94 55.06
C TRP A 408 -3.51 20.68 55.62
N LYS A 409 -4.57 20.18 54.96
CA LYS A 409 -5.26 18.94 55.36
C LYS A 409 -4.36 17.70 55.24
N ASN A 410 -3.42 17.71 54.30
CA ASN A 410 -2.51 16.60 54.02
C ASN A 410 -1.22 16.68 54.85
N LEU A 411 -0.67 17.87 55.08
CA LEU A 411 0.41 18.09 56.06
C LEU A 411 0.02 17.66 57.49
N LYS A 412 -1.27 17.79 57.85
CA LYS A 412 -1.82 17.34 59.14
C LYS A 412 -1.75 15.82 59.39
N LYS A 413 -1.45 15.02 58.37
CA LYS A 413 -1.39 13.55 58.47
C LYS A 413 0.00 13.03 58.85
N ASP A 414 1.06 13.83 58.70
CA ASP A 414 2.41 13.51 59.19
C ASP A 414 2.57 14.01 60.63
N LYS A 415 2.05 13.20 61.57
CA LYS A 415 2.02 13.53 63.01
C LYS A 415 3.41 13.82 63.56
N ASP A 416 4.43 13.12 63.07
CA ASP A 416 5.83 13.29 63.48
C ASP A 416 6.44 14.64 63.07
N VAL A 417 6.03 15.21 61.94
CA VAL A 417 6.54 16.51 61.45
C VAL A 417 5.93 17.65 62.24
N ILE A 418 4.63 17.55 62.56
CA ILE A 418 3.96 18.51 63.44
C ILE A 418 4.50 18.40 64.87
N ASP A 419 4.72 17.20 65.38
CA ASP A 419 5.29 16.97 66.72
C ASP A 419 6.78 17.38 66.79
N GLN A 420 7.52 17.30 65.70
CA GLN A 420 8.92 17.76 65.64
C GLN A 420 9.00 19.30 65.55
N LEU A 421 8.19 19.92 64.69
CA LEU A 421 8.09 21.38 64.61
C LEU A 421 7.58 21.98 65.93
N GLN A 422 6.59 21.35 66.57
CA GLN A 422 6.11 21.75 67.89
C GLN A 422 7.17 21.58 68.98
N ARG A 423 8.00 20.52 68.94
CA ARG A 423 9.12 20.30 69.87
C ARG A 423 10.23 21.33 69.72
N GLU A 424 10.58 21.70 68.49
CA GLU A 424 11.59 22.72 68.20
C GLU A 424 11.09 24.15 68.53
N LEU A 425 9.79 24.42 68.35
CA LEU A 425 9.14 25.66 68.79
C LEU A 425 9.03 25.77 70.32
N THR A 426 8.79 24.67 71.03
CA THR A 426 8.70 24.69 72.50
C THR A 426 10.06 24.76 73.20
N THR A 427 11.15 24.30 72.58
CA THR A 427 12.48 24.35 73.19
C THR A 427 13.16 25.73 73.11
N ALA A 428 12.67 26.63 72.25
CA ALA A 428 13.28 27.95 72.07
C ALA A 428 12.98 28.95 73.20
N GLU A 429 11.87 28.83 73.95
CA GLU A 429 11.49 29.84 74.95
C GLU A 429 10.98 29.30 76.31
N LEU A 430 10.68 28.00 76.44
CA LEU A 430 10.12 27.45 77.71
C LEU A 430 11.11 27.32 78.88
N LYS A 431 12.34 27.82 78.77
CA LYS A 431 13.28 27.90 79.91
C LYS A 431 13.05 29.12 80.81
N GLN A 432 12.24 30.10 80.43
CA GLN A 432 12.07 31.34 81.20
C GLN A 432 10.73 31.48 81.96
N VAL A 433 9.83 30.50 81.91
CA VAL A 433 8.54 30.58 82.61
C VAL A 433 8.34 29.38 83.55
N HIS A 434 8.23 29.63 84.86
CA HIS A 434 7.90 28.62 85.87
C HIS A 434 6.41 28.29 85.81
N LEU A 435 6.05 27.18 85.15
CA LEU A 435 4.69 26.63 85.13
C LEU A 435 4.57 25.41 86.05
N THR A 436 3.43 25.30 86.74
CA THR A 436 3.12 24.21 87.68
C THR A 436 2.85 22.87 86.97
N LYS A 437 2.93 21.76 87.71
CA LYS A 437 2.85 20.39 87.16
C LYS A 437 1.49 20.07 86.52
N GLN A 438 0.39 20.70 86.98
CA GLN A 438 -0.95 20.58 86.39
C GLN A 438 -1.10 21.37 85.08
N GLU A 439 -0.48 22.55 84.97
CA GLU A 439 -0.49 23.38 83.75
C GLU A 439 0.25 22.67 82.61
N LYS A 440 1.40 22.04 82.90
CA LYS A 440 2.13 21.22 81.92
C LYS A 440 1.35 20.01 81.40
N GLN A 441 0.40 19.47 82.17
CA GLN A 441 -0.47 18.37 81.73
C GLN A 441 -1.67 18.84 80.89
N GLY A 442 -2.22 20.03 81.16
CA GLY A 442 -3.26 20.64 80.33
C GLY A 442 -2.78 21.06 78.93
N TRP A 443 -1.53 21.52 78.83
CA TRP A 443 -0.92 21.99 77.57
C TRP A 443 -0.68 20.88 76.53
N LYS A 444 -0.56 19.61 76.94
CA LYS A 444 -0.41 18.48 76.02
C LYS A 444 -1.66 18.16 75.20
N ARG A 445 -2.82 18.78 75.50
CA ARG A 445 -4.12 18.42 74.92
C ARG A 445 -4.84 19.52 74.15
N ILE A 446 -4.33 20.75 74.09
CA ILE A 446 -5.09 21.90 73.58
C ILE A 446 -4.47 22.47 72.31
N ASP A 447 -5.29 22.57 71.25
CA ASP A 447 -4.96 23.22 69.96
C ASP A 447 -4.90 24.75 70.18
N LEU A 448 -3.80 25.42 69.79
CA LEU A 448 -3.52 26.85 70.04
C LEU A 448 -4.66 27.80 69.58
N ILE A 449 -5.47 27.38 68.61
CA ILE A 449 -6.63 28.13 68.09
C ILE A 449 -7.83 28.06 69.05
N GLN A 450 -8.03 26.93 69.74
CA GLN A 450 -9.04 26.84 70.81
C GLN A 450 -8.66 27.73 71.99
N TYR A 451 -7.37 27.86 72.28
CA TYR A 451 -6.87 28.74 73.35
C TYR A 451 -7.07 30.24 73.02
N ARG A 452 -6.83 30.67 71.76
CA ARG A 452 -7.14 32.04 71.31
C ARG A 452 -8.64 32.38 71.47
N ARG A 453 -9.53 31.45 71.13
CA ARG A 453 -10.98 31.61 71.36
C ARG A 453 -11.34 31.63 72.84
N HIS A 454 -10.64 30.83 73.66
CA HIS A 454 -10.85 30.80 75.11
C HIS A 454 -10.39 32.09 75.81
N LEU A 455 -9.32 32.72 75.30
CA LEU A 455 -8.79 34.02 75.76
C LEU A 455 -9.69 35.22 75.37
N HIS A 456 -10.38 35.15 74.23
CA HIS A 456 -11.38 36.16 73.87
C HIS A 456 -12.64 36.10 74.75
N ALA A 457 -12.91 34.96 75.41
CA ALA A 457 -14.14 34.71 76.15
C ALA A 457 -14.05 34.98 77.67
N ARG A 458 -12.89 35.42 78.21
CA ARG A 458 -12.74 35.80 79.61
C ARG A 458 -12.24 37.23 79.74
N GLU A 459 -13.15 38.12 80.13
CA GLU A 459 -12.85 39.48 80.58
C GLU A 459 -12.27 39.44 82.00
N SER A 460 -11.08 40.02 82.22
CA SER A 460 -10.75 40.74 83.47
C SER A 460 -9.31 41.28 83.56
N ASP A 461 -8.39 40.96 82.65
CA ASP A 461 -7.02 41.51 82.74
C ASP A 461 -6.46 41.98 81.37
N GLU A 462 -6.66 43.27 81.07
CA GLU A 462 -6.17 43.92 79.84
C GLU A 462 -4.64 44.00 79.76
N SER A 463 -3.95 44.08 80.90
CA SER A 463 -2.48 44.19 80.97
C SER A 463 -1.82 42.89 80.54
N LEU A 464 -2.29 41.76 81.08
CA LEU A 464 -1.81 40.43 80.70
C LEU A 464 -2.15 40.09 79.24
N LYS A 465 -3.35 40.49 78.78
CA LYS A 465 -3.81 40.30 77.41
C LYS A 465 -2.97 41.09 76.41
N LYS A 466 -2.56 42.32 76.75
CA LYS A 466 -1.69 43.17 75.92
C LYS A 466 -0.26 42.62 75.86
N SER A 467 0.34 42.22 76.99
CA SER A 467 1.68 41.61 76.98
C SER A 467 1.74 40.25 76.27
N LEU A 468 0.67 39.44 76.35
CA LEU A 468 0.60 38.19 75.57
C LEU A 468 0.34 38.44 74.08
N LEU A 469 -0.48 39.43 73.71
CA LEU A 469 -0.65 39.84 72.32
C LEU A 469 0.62 40.43 71.73
N ASP A 470 1.37 41.21 72.50
CA ASP A 470 2.66 41.77 72.08
C ASP A 470 3.74 40.68 71.96
N ALA A 471 3.75 39.67 72.84
CA ALA A 471 4.62 38.50 72.72
C ALA A 471 4.22 37.59 71.53
N ILE A 472 2.93 37.37 71.31
CA ILE A 472 2.41 36.63 70.14
C ILE A 472 2.70 37.39 68.85
N ASN A 473 2.53 38.72 68.84
CA ASN A 473 2.86 39.57 67.70
C ASN A 473 4.39 39.64 67.48
N ALA A 474 5.21 39.57 68.51
CA ALA A 474 6.66 39.46 68.38
C ALA A 474 7.07 38.12 67.74
N VAL A 475 6.48 37.00 68.16
CA VAL A 475 6.72 35.66 67.59
C VAL A 475 6.19 35.58 66.15
N VAL A 476 4.99 36.11 65.88
CA VAL A 476 4.40 36.14 64.54
C VAL A 476 5.20 37.06 63.61
N ASN A 477 5.66 38.23 64.08
CA ASN A 477 6.49 39.14 63.28
C ASN A 477 7.93 38.66 63.09
N ASP A 478 8.46 37.81 63.99
CA ASP A 478 9.78 37.18 63.81
C ASP A 478 9.71 35.97 62.86
N VAL A 479 8.53 35.35 62.71
CA VAL A 479 8.24 34.31 61.71
C VAL A 479 7.83 34.90 60.34
N ALA A 480 7.21 36.08 60.30
CA ALA A 480 6.63 36.69 59.09
C ALA A 480 7.54 37.66 58.30
N LYS A 481 8.86 37.67 58.55
CA LYS A 481 9.81 38.36 57.64
C LYS A 481 10.32 37.37 56.58
N PRO A 482 10.31 37.73 55.28
CA PRO A 482 10.54 36.78 54.18
C PRO A 482 12.01 36.39 54.11
N ALA A 483 12.39 35.38 54.89
CA ALA A 483 13.69 34.76 54.81
C ALA A 483 13.56 33.54 53.89
N SER A 484 14.07 33.65 52.66
CA SER A 484 14.36 32.48 51.80
C SER A 484 15.04 31.37 52.62
N PRO A 485 14.94 30.07 52.28
CA PRO A 485 15.62 29.00 53.02
C PRO A 485 17.11 29.26 53.30
N THR A 486 17.76 30.04 52.43
CA THR A 486 19.14 30.54 52.57
C THR A 486 19.39 31.43 53.81
N ALA A 487 18.37 32.10 54.33
CA ALA A 487 18.45 32.92 55.55
C ALA A 487 18.25 32.10 56.83
N LEU A 488 17.54 30.97 56.78
CA LEU A 488 17.41 30.03 57.91
C LEU A 488 18.76 29.40 58.27
N ILE A 489 19.61 29.17 57.27
CA ILE A 489 20.97 28.62 57.39
C ILE A 489 21.87 29.50 58.28
N SER A 490 21.58 30.81 58.39
CA SER A 490 22.44 31.76 59.10
C SER A 490 22.37 31.66 60.63
N ARG A 491 21.35 31.02 61.24
CA ARG A 491 21.02 31.23 62.67
C ARG A 491 21.64 30.27 63.70
N LYS A 492 22.09 29.05 63.38
CA LYS A 492 22.80 28.13 64.34
C LYS A 492 23.80 27.17 63.67
N THR A 493 24.95 26.93 64.29
CA THR A 493 26.03 26.05 63.80
C THR A 493 25.76 24.55 63.98
N ALA A 494 25.01 24.16 65.01
CA ALA A 494 24.68 22.75 65.28
C ALA A 494 23.70 22.13 64.27
N ASP A 495 22.77 22.93 63.73
CA ASP A 495 21.78 22.47 62.74
C ASP A 495 22.37 22.33 61.33
N ARG A 496 23.46 23.06 61.01
CA ARG A 496 24.11 23.04 59.69
C ARG A 496 24.69 21.68 59.34
N ALA A 497 25.27 20.98 60.31
CA ALA A 497 25.85 19.65 60.10
C ALA A 497 24.77 18.60 59.80
N GLN A 498 23.66 18.59 60.56
CA GLN A 498 22.53 17.69 60.32
C GLN A 498 21.82 17.96 58.98
N ILE A 499 21.65 19.23 58.61
CA ILE A 499 21.03 19.59 57.33
C ILE A 499 21.91 19.16 56.17
N ARG A 500 23.23 19.37 56.27
CA ARG A 500 24.21 18.94 55.27
C ARG A 500 24.20 17.43 55.06
N GLU A 501 24.10 16.66 56.14
CA GLU A 501 24.11 15.19 56.09
C GLU A 501 22.85 14.60 55.43
N ARG A 502 21.71 15.30 55.52
CA ARG A 502 20.45 14.93 54.85
C ARG A 502 20.38 15.35 53.38
N LEU A 503 21.28 16.21 52.91
CA LEU A 503 21.33 16.65 51.53
C LEU A 503 22.09 15.63 50.65
N PRO A 504 21.65 15.42 49.38
CA PRO A 504 22.41 14.63 48.43
C PRO A 504 23.84 15.18 48.25
N VAL A 505 24.85 14.30 48.15
CA VAL A 505 26.28 14.67 48.08
C VAL A 505 26.57 15.77 47.04
N GLN A 506 25.93 15.68 45.86
CA GLN A 506 26.05 16.65 44.77
C GLN A 506 25.52 18.06 45.10
N ASP A 507 24.61 18.19 46.07
CA ASP A 507 23.98 19.45 46.48
C ASP A 507 24.62 20.01 47.78
N GLN A 508 25.48 19.23 48.47
CA GLN A 508 26.18 19.64 49.72
C GLN A 508 27.20 20.76 49.47
N GLU A 509 27.94 20.73 48.36
CA GLU A 509 28.91 21.78 48.02
C GLU A 509 28.22 23.12 47.71
N LEU A 510 27.02 23.05 47.14
CA LEU A 510 26.17 24.23 46.89
C LEU A 510 25.64 24.81 48.21
N PHE A 511 25.27 23.93 49.15
CA PHE A 511 24.87 24.31 50.50
C PHE A 511 26.03 24.94 51.28
N ASP A 512 27.23 24.36 51.22
CA ASP A 512 28.41 24.88 51.91
C ASP A 512 28.80 26.27 51.39
N ARG A 513 28.76 26.50 50.06
CA ARG A 513 28.96 27.83 49.44
C ARG A 513 27.91 28.84 49.91
N ALA A 514 26.66 28.40 50.07
CA ALA A 514 25.57 29.25 50.54
C ALA A 514 25.71 29.63 52.02
N VAL A 515 26.15 28.69 52.85
CA VAL A 515 26.40 28.88 54.29
C VAL A 515 27.54 29.88 54.53
N GLN A 516 28.57 29.86 53.67
CA GLN A 516 29.74 30.73 53.74
C GLN A 516 29.50 32.15 53.21
N GLY A 517 28.27 32.48 52.77
CA GLY A 517 27.93 33.80 52.25
C GLY A 517 28.45 34.09 50.85
N GLY A 518 28.85 33.06 50.10
CA GLY A 518 29.27 33.21 48.70
C GLY A 518 28.12 33.65 47.78
N TYR A 519 28.45 34.29 46.65
CA TYR A 519 27.45 34.62 45.64
C TYR A 519 26.82 33.34 45.07
N ILE A 520 25.50 33.23 45.18
CA ILE A 520 24.72 32.13 44.63
C ILE A 520 23.88 32.68 43.47
N SER A 521 24.03 32.10 42.28
CA SER A 521 23.19 32.46 41.14
C SER A 521 21.71 32.18 41.45
N GLN A 522 20.76 32.87 40.82
CA GLN A 522 19.33 32.57 41.02
C GLN A 522 19.00 31.10 40.73
N ARG A 523 19.68 30.48 39.76
CA ARG A 523 19.53 29.07 39.40
C ARG A 523 19.96 28.16 40.55
N ASP A 524 21.14 28.39 41.10
CA ASP A 524 21.71 27.60 42.19
C ASP A 524 20.90 27.75 43.48
N ARG A 525 20.39 28.95 43.76
CA ARG A 525 19.52 29.20 44.91
C ARG A 525 18.23 28.39 44.85
N ARG A 526 17.66 28.21 43.64
CA ARG A 526 16.47 27.38 43.41
C ARG A 526 16.77 25.89 43.60
N ILE A 527 17.90 25.41 43.07
CA ILE A 527 18.39 24.04 43.24
C ILE A 527 18.55 23.72 44.73
N LEU A 528 19.17 24.62 45.48
CA LEU A 528 19.39 24.50 46.92
C LEU A 528 18.07 24.51 47.71
N ASN A 529 17.17 25.45 47.43
CA ASN A 529 15.86 25.54 48.10
C ASN A 529 15.05 24.25 47.93
N ARG A 530 15.04 23.66 46.73
CA ARG A 530 14.35 22.39 46.47
C ARG A 530 15.03 21.21 47.15
N ALA A 531 16.36 21.15 47.16
CA ALA A 531 17.11 20.10 47.85
C ALA A 531 16.83 20.10 49.36
N LEU A 532 16.80 21.30 49.98
CA LEU A 532 16.41 21.47 51.38
C LEU A 532 14.98 20.99 51.62
N VAL A 533 14.03 21.40 50.79
CA VAL A 533 12.63 20.97 50.90
C VAL A 533 12.47 19.45 50.74
N THR A 534 13.19 18.82 49.82
CA THR A 534 13.18 17.35 49.66
C THR A 534 13.80 16.64 50.87
N ALA A 535 14.87 17.20 51.46
CA ALA A 535 15.52 16.65 52.65
C ALA A 535 14.65 16.75 53.93
N PHE A 536 13.78 17.76 54.02
CA PHE A 536 12.87 17.95 55.15
C PHE A 536 11.50 17.25 54.96
N PHE A 537 11.03 17.11 53.71
CA PHE A 537 9.71 16.55 53.38
C PHE A 537 9.80 15.32 52.46
N GLU A 538 10.79 14.45 52.70
CA GLU A 538 11.09 13.26 51.88
C GLU A 538 9.88 12.32 51.69
N ARG A 539 9.02 12.22 52.70
CA ARG A 539 7.80 11.41 52.65
C ARG A 539 6.71 12.03 51.78
N SER A 540 6.70 13.34 51.57
CA SER A 540 5.59 14.07 50.96
C SER A 540 5.87 14.55 49.54
N ILE A 541 7.11 14.57 49.06
CA ILE A 541 7.51 15.14 47.75
C ILE A 541 8.14 14.07 46.84
N TYR A 542 7.90 14.14 45.52
CA TYR A 542 8.51 13.21 44.55
C TYR A 542 9.99 13.53 44.25
N PRO A 543 10.85 12.51 44.04
CA PRO A 543 12.27 12.70 43.71
C PRO A 543 12.47 13.31 42.31
N ARG A 544 13.62 13.97 42.07
CA ARG A 544 14.01 14.70 40.83
C ARG A 544 13.78 13.95 39.50
N ARG A 545 13.67 12.61 39.53
CA ARG A 545 13.56 11.75 38.34
C ARG A 545 12.13 11.32 37.99
N LYS A 546 11.13 11.58 38.84
CA LYS A 546 9.76 11.11 38.61
C LYS A 546 8.97 12.16 37.82
N VAL A 547 8.61 11.82 36.60
CA VAL A 547 7.83 12.65 35.68
C VAL A 547 6.35 12.33 35.89
N LEU A 548 5.55 13.29 36.36
CA LEU A 548 4.11 13.09 36.51
C LEU A 548 3.37 13.46 35.22
N ARG A 549 2.57 12.50 34.73
CA ARG A 549 1.76 12.60 33.51
C ARG A 549 0.95 13.90 33.45
N GLY A 550 0.33 14.31 34.56
CA GLY A 550 -0.53 15.49 34.67
C GLY A 550 0.12 16.81 34.23
N VAL A 551 1.43 16.96 34.41
CA VAL A 551 2.17 18.20 34.07
C VAL A 551 2.57 18.23 32.60
N LEU A 552 2.75 17.06 31.98
CA LEU A 552 3.18 16.95 30.59
C LEU A 552 2.02 16.76 29.61
N VAL A 553 0.80 16.46 30.07
CA VAL A 553 -0.35 16.19 29.19
C VAL A 553 -0.50 17.29 28.14
N GLU A 554 -0.57 18.56 28.56
CA GLU A 554 -0.79 19.68 27.63
C GLU A 554 0.35 19.81 26.60
N SER A 555 1.60 19.68 27.07
CA SER A 555 2.78 19.81 26.21
C SER A 555 2.92 18.64 25.22
N ASP A 556 2.65 17.43 25.67
CA ASP A 556 2.65 16.23 24.85
C ASP A 556 1.48 16.25 23.85
N GLN A 557 0.30 16.74 24.25
CA GLN A 557 -0.84 16.92 23.34
C GLN A 557 -0.54 17.93 22.23
N GLN A 558 0.05 19.08 22.59
CA GLN A 558 0.47 20.07 21.59
C GLN A 558 1.46 19.45 20.60
N CYS A 559 2.44 18.69 21.10
CA CYS A 559 3.40 17.99 20.24
C CYS A 559 2.70 16.99 19.29
N ARG A 560 1.78 16.15 19.82
CA ARG A 560 1.00 15.20 19.00
C ARG A 560 0.18 15.94 17.94
N LEU A 561 -0.46 17.04 18.29
CA LEU A 561 -1.22 17.87 17.34
C LEU A 561 -0.33 18.43 16.22
N TRP A 562 0.89 18.90 16.54
CA TRP A 562 1.84 19.32 15.52
C TRP A 562 2.23 18.18 14.56
N TRP A 563 2.41 16.96 15.06
CA TRP A 563 2.64 15.78 14.22
C TRP A 563 1.43 15.45 13.33
N VAL A 564 0.21 15.55 13.86
CA VAL A 564 -1.03 15.37 13.08
C VAL A 564 -1.09 16.42 11.95
N LEU A 565 -0.92 17.70 12.27
CA LEU A 565 -1.01 18.78 11.29
C LEU A 565 0.12 18.72 10.24
N GLY A 566 1.36 18.46 10.68
CA GLY A 566 2.52 18.34 9.80
C GLY A 566 2.40 17.15 8.85
N SER A 567 2.03 15.97 9.37
CA SER A 567 1.82 14.79 8.52
C SER A 567 0.62 14.93 7.60
N PHE A 568 -0.47 15.58 8.04
CA PHE A 568 -1.61 15.92 7.19
C PHE A 568 -1.20 16.80 6.01
N PHE A 569 -0.39 17.85 6.26
CA PHE A 569 0.14 18.70 5.21
C PHE A 569 1.00 17.92 4.21
N ILE A 570 1.89 17.05 4.69
CA ILE A 570 2.74 16.22 3.81
C ILE A 570 1.87 15.25 2.99
N VAL A 571 0.88 14.59 3.59
CA VAL A 571 -0.06 13.70 2.88
C VAL A 571 -0.83 14.47 1.80
N LEU A 572 -1.29 15.68 2.12
CA LEU A 572 -1.99 16.53 1.17
C LEU A 572 -1.09 16.86 -0.03
N VAL A 573 0.11 17.40 0.21
CA VAL A 573 1.06 17.79 -0.84
C VAL A 573 1.50 16.57 -1.66
N SER A 574 1.99 15.52 -1.01
CA SER A 574 2.46 14.30 -1.69
C SER A 574 1.33 13.57 -2.41
N GLY A 575 0.08 13.63 -1.92
CA GLY A 575 -1.08 13.04 -2.57
C GLY A 575 -1.42 13.66 -3.93
N PHE A 576 -1.06 14.93 -4.17
CA PHE A 576 -1.21 15.59 -5.47
C PHE A 576 0.05 15.54 -6.33
N VAL A 577 1.24 15.64 -5.71
CA VAL A 577 2.52 15.73 -6.43
C VAL A 577 3.00 14.36 -6.93
N VAL A 578 2.82 13.30 -6.14
CA VAL A 578 3.31 11.96 -6.51
C VAL A 578 2.44 11.40 -7.64
N ASN A 579 3.03 11.24 -8.82
CA ASN A 579 2.43 10.52 -9.93
C ASN A 579 2.85 9.05 -9.88
N LEU A 580 1.89 8.16 -9.63
CA LEU A 580 2.16 6.74 -9.48
C LEU A 580 2.75 6.15 -10.77
N ASN A 581 2.22 6.48 -11.95
CA ASN A 581 2.77 5.96 -13.20
C ASN A 581 4.24 6.38 -13.38
N ALA A 582 4.54 7.64 -13.10
CA ALA A 582 5.89 8.20 -13.20
C ALA A 582 6.85 7.69 -12.13
N THR A 583 6.39 7.15 -11.00
CA THR A 583 7.25 6.52 -9.98
C THR A 583 7.40 5.01 -10.16
N SER A 584 6.74 4.40 -11.14
CA SER A 584 6.80 2.95 -11.36
C SER A 584 8.05 2.48 -12.12
N MET A 585 8.31 1.16 -12.07
CA MET A 585 9.35 0.49 -12.86
C MET A 585 9.00 0.34 -14.34
N HIS A 586 7.78 0.73 -14.74
CA HIS A 586 7.33 0.64 -16.11
C HIS A 586 8.22 1.40 -17.09
N ALA A 587 8.58 2.65 -16.79
CA ALA A 587 9.43 3.45 -17.68
C ALA A 587 10.81 2.79 -17.93
N TYR A 588 11.38 2.12 -16.91
CA TYR A 588 12.61 1.33 -17.12
C TYR A 588 12.34 0.17 -18.08
N TYR A 589 11.26 -0.58 -17.84
CA TYR A 589 10.91 -1.73 -18.68
C TYR A 589 10.61 -1.33 -20.13
N ARG A 590 9.79 -0.29 -20.33
CA ARG A 590 9.50 0.36 -21.61
C ARG A 590 10.79 0.73 -22.34
N ASN A 591 11.72 1.43 -21.67
CA ASN A 591 12.97 1.85 -22.30
C ASN A 591 13.86 0.67 -22.69
N CYS A 592 13.92 -0.39 -21.89
CA CYS A 592 14.63 -1.61 -22.26
C CYS A 592 14.02 -2.27 -23.50
N LEU A 593 12.68 -2.30 -23.61
CA LEU A 593 12.01 -2.81 -24.81
C LEU A 593 12.23 -1.90 -26.03
N GLU A 594 12.22 -0.59 -25.83
CA GLU A 594 12.52 0.40 -26.88
C GLU A 594 13.95 0.25 -27.39
N GLU A 595 14.92 0.09 -26.49
CA GLU A 595 16.32 -0.17 -26.81
C GLU A 595 16.53 -1.52 -27.52
N ALA A 596 15.69 -2.53 -27.31
CA ALA A 596 15.89 -3.86 -27.90
C ALA A 596 15.08 -4.11 -29.17
N PHE A 597 13.79 -3.80 -29.14
CA PHE A 597 12.83 -4.09 -30.21
C PHE A 597 12.51 -2.85 -31.05
N PHE A 598 12.54 -1.64 -30.48
CA PHE A 598 12.03 -0.46 -31.17
C PHE A 598 13.10 0.58 -31.50
N ARG A 599 14.29 0.13 -31.94
CA ARG A 599 15.29 1.01 -32.57
C ARG A 599 14.86 1.41 -33.98
N ASN A 600 15.24 2.61 -34.38
CA ASN A 600 15.07 3.09 -35.75
C ASN A 600 16.14 2.49 -36.68
N THR A 601 16.04 2.76 -37.98
CA THR A 601 16.99 2.33 -39.01
C THR A 601 18.44 2.77 -38.77
N ASN A 602 18.66 3.87 -38.04
CA ASN A 602 19.98 4.38 -37.64
C ASN A 602 20.48 3.77 -36.31
N GLY A 603 19.68 2.92 -35.66
CA GLY A 603 20.00 2.30 -34.36
C GLY A 603 19.63 3.15 -33.13
N GLU A 604 18.92 4.26 -33.29
CA GLU A 604 18.47 5.14 -32.20
C GLU A 604 17.02 4.82 -31.77
N PRO A 605 16.66 4.99 -30.49
CA PRO A 605 15.27 4.90 -30.02
C PRO A 605 14.36 5.89 -30.78
N ALA A 606 13.27 5.40 -31.37
CA ALA A 606 12.26 6.26 -32.00
C ALA A 606 10.86 5.92 -31.49
N ALA A 607 10.29 6.84 -30.72
CA ALA A 607 8.94 6.71 -30.20
C ALA A 607 7.93 6.88 -31.35
N LEU A 608 7.22 5.80 -31.67
CA LEU A 608 6.10 5.81 -32.60
C LEU A 608 4.80 5.72 -31.79
N LYS A 609 3.95 6.73 -31.94
CA LYS A 609 2.64 6.76 -31.27
C LYS A 609 1.76 5.61 -31.72
N LEU A 610 0.96 5.04 -30.82
CA LEU A 610 0.04 3.94 -31.17
C LEU A 610 -0.95 4.37 -32.26
N SER A 611 -1.46 5.60 -32.21
CA SER A 611 -2.35 6.19 -33.21
C SER A 611 -1.71 6.36 -34.59
N GLY A 612 -0.37 6.41 -34.66
CA GLY A 612 0.40 6.59 -35.89
C GLY A 612 0.87 5.29 -36.53
N ILE A 613 0.56 4.12 -35.96
CA ILE A 613 0.91 2.82 -36.54
C ILE A 613 -0.14 2.46 -37.58
N ASP A 614 0.01 3.00 -38.77
CA ASP A 614 -0.90 2.73 -39.89
C ASP A 614 -0.35 1.62 -40.79
N THR A 615 -0.49 0.36 -40.34
CA THR A 615 -0.07 -0.82 -41.12
C THR A 615 -0.98 -1.10 -42.30
N VAL A 616 -2.24 -0.69 -42.19
CA VAL A 616 -3.32 -0.90 -43.16
C VAL A 616 -2.99 -0.27 -44.50
N SER A 617 -2.52 0.98 -44.50
CA SER A 617 -2.14 1.71 -45.74
C SER A 617 -0.94 1.11 -46.46
N HIS A 618 -0.24 0.17 -45.83
CA HIS A 618 0.90 -0.55 -46.37
C HIS A 618 0.56 -1.99 -46.80
N GLY A 619 -0.71 -2.40 -46.68
CA GLY A 619 -1.16 -3.77 -46.96
C GLY A 619 -0.81 -4.77 -45.84
N ALA A 620 -0.23 -4.31 -44.73
CA ALA A 620 0.17 -5.17 -43.62
C ALA A 620 -0.99 -5.43 -42.64
N PRO A 621 -0.95 -6.53 -41.86
CA PRO A 621 -2.00 -6.88 -40.91
C PRO A 621 -2.31 -5.76 -39.90
N TYR A 622 -3.57 -5.65 -39.49
CA TYR A 622 -4.02 -4.73 -38.46
C TYR A 622 -3.57 -5.20 -37.07
N LEU A 623 -2.84 -4.34 -36.34
CA LEU A 623 -2.23 -4.68 -35.06
C LEU A 623 -3.23 -4.64 -33.90
N LEU A 624 -3.30 -5.73 -33.15
CA LEU A 624 -4.09 -5.87 -31.93
C LEU A 624 -3.18 -6.27 -30.75
N LEU A 625 -3.12 -5.45 -29.71
CA LEU A 625 -2.36 -5.76 -28.50
C LEU A 625 -3.29 -5.90 -27.31
N SER A 626 -3.06 -6.95 -26.52
CA SER A 626 -3.93 -7.25 -25.37
C SER A 626 -3.27 -6.91 -24.04
N GLY A 627 -4.00 -6.21 -23.19
CA GLY A 627 -3.74 -6.01 -21.77
C GLY A 627 -4.87 -6.59 -20.91
N THR A 628 -4.69 -6.56 -19.59
CA THR A 628 -5.73 -6.98 -18.64
C THR A 628 -6.25 -5.78 -17.85
N LEU A 629 -7.55 -5.51 -17.99
CA LEU A 629 -8.29 -4.61 -17.12
C LEU A 629 -8.57 -5.28 -15.78
N ASN A 630 -8.05 -4.70 -14.70
CA ASN A 630 -8.26 -5.21 -13.36
C ASN A 630 -9.31 -4.37 -12.60
N LEU A 631 -10.49 -4.94 -12.36
CA LEU A 631 -11.53 -4.29 -11.58
C LEU A 631 -11.44 -4.69 -10.09
N PHE A 632 -11.30 -3.70 -9.21
CA PHE A 632 -11.22 -3.93 -7.75
C PHE A 632 -12.52 -3.59 -7.04
N GLY A 633 -13.00 -4.51 -6.20
CA GLY A 633 -14.18 -4.33 -5.37
C GLY A 633 -15.22 -5.41 -5.60
N ARG A 634 -16.50 -5.00 -5.60
CA ARG A 634 -17.65 -5.88 -5.80
C ARG A 634 -17.64 -6.41 -7.24
N GLN A 635 -17.80 -7.72 -7.38
CA GLN A 635 -17.89 -8.40 -8.67
C GLN A 635 -19.11 -7.88 -9.45
N LEU A 636 -18.97 -7.75 -10.76
CA LEU A 636 -20.11 -7.43 -11.62
C LEU A 636 -21.11 -8.59 -11.56
N ARG A 637 -22.39 -8.27 -11.52
CA ARG A 637 -23.45 -9.29 -11.41
C ARG A 637 -23.43 -10.15 -12.68
N GLY A 638 -23.31 -11.47 -12.52
CA GLY A 638 -23.40 -12.43 -13.62
C GLY A 638 -22.06 -12.92 -14.17
N GLU A 639 -20.94 -12.26 -13.85
CA GLU A 639 -19.62 -12.62 -14.40
C GLU A 639 -18.72 -13.23 -13.32
N GLY A 640 -18.10 -14.38 -13.62
CA GLY A 640 -17.25 -15.15 -12.71
C GLY A 640 -15.85 -14.55 -12.46
N THR A 641 -15.43 -13.52 -13.20
CA THR A 641 -14.08 -12.95 -13.14
C THR A 641 -14.08 -11.45 -12.76
N LYS A 642 -12.95 -10.93 -12.28
CA LYS A 642 -12.71 -9.49 -12.04
C LYS A 642 -11.68 -8.89 -13.01
N ARG A 643 -11.35 -9.66 -14.05
CA ARG A 643 -10.29 -9.38 -15.02
C ARG A 643 -10.91 -9.52 -16.41
N TYR A 644 -10.69 -8.51 -17.24
CA TYR A 644 -11.24 -8.41 -18.58
C TYR A 644 -10.13 -8.10 -19.58
N SER A 645 -10.33 -8.48 -20.84
CA SER A 645 -9.40 -8.10 -21.90
C SER A 645 -9.47 -6.60 -22.15
N PHE A 646 -8.33 -5.92 -22.15
CA PHE A 646 -8.21 -4.53 -22.56
C PHE A 646 -7.47 -4.49 -23.90
N LEU A 647 -8.13 -3.98 -24.93
CA LEU A 647 -7.58 -3.85 -26.26
C LEU A 647 -6.78 -2.55 -26.39
N PHE A 648 -5.63 -2.65 -27.03
CA PHE A 648 -4.91 -1.54 -27.62
C PHE A 648 -4.79 -1.79 -29.13
N SER A 649 -5.33 -0.91 -29.96
CA SER A 649 -5.16 -0.93 -31.41
C SER A 649 -4.90 0.47 -31.95
N GLN A 650 -4.51 0.55 -33.23
CA GLN A 650 -4.31 1.82 -33.95
C GLN A 650 -5.51 2.76 -33.79
N GLN A 651 -6.74 2.26 -33.91
CA GLN A 651 -7.95 3.08 -33.90
C GLN A 651 -8.60 3.18 -32.52
N TYR A 652 -8.58 2.12 -31.69
CA TYR A 652 -9.35 2.07 -30.46
C TYR A 652 -8.58 1.48 -29.27
N CYS A 653 -8.84 2.05 -28.08
CA CYS A 653 -8.38 1.53 -26.79
C CYS A 653 -9.59 1.32 -25.87
N GLY A 654 -9.66 0.18 -25.16
CA GLY A 654 -10.72 -0.05 -24.18
C GLY A 654 -11.07 -1.50 -23.92
N SER A 655 -12.24 -1.73 -23.31
CA SER A 655 -12.71 -3.06 -22.90
C SER A 655 -14.23 -3.05 -22.77
N ASP A 656 -14.90 -4.17 -23.06
CA ASP A 656 -16.36 -4.28 -23.05
C ASP A 656 -17.05 -3.65 -21.82
N PRO A 657 -16.60 -3.86 -20.56
CA PRO A 657 -17.29 -3.30 -19.39
C PRO A 657 -17.17 -1.79 -19.26
N ILE A 658 -16.14 -1.17 -19.86
CA ILE A 658 -15.84 0.27 -19.74
C ILE A 658 -15.90 1.02 -21.07
N ARG A 659 -16.37 0.34 -22.13
CA ARG A 659 -16.42 0.79 -23.54
C ARG A 659 -15.04 1.07 -24.14
N TYR A 660 -15.04 1.38 -25.43
CA TYR A 660 -13.86 1.71 -26.22
C TYR A 660 -13.84 3.20 -26.56
N HIS A 661 -12.65 3.76 -26.74
CA HIS A 661 -12.45 5.16 -27.13
C HIS A 661 -11.40 5.23 -28.23
N LYS A 662 -11.50 6.23 -29.11
CA LYS A 662 -10.51 6.43 -30.19
C LYS A 662 -9.13 6.62 -29.61
N THR A 663 -8.14 5.91 -30.14
CA THR A 663 -6.75 5.92 -29.68
C THR A 663 -6.13 7.32 -29.77
N ALA A 664 -6.36 8.04 -30.87
CA ALA A 664 -5.86 9.42 -31.06
C ALA A 664 -6.39 10.43 -30.03
N ASP A 665 -7.55 10.15 -29.42
CA ASP A 665 -8.13 11.00 -28.36
C ASP A 665 -7.92 10.40 -26.95
N TYR A 666 -7.34 9.19 -26.86
CA TYR A 666 -7.17 8.47 -25.62
C TYR A 666 -5.88 8.87 -24.91
N ALA A 667 -5.96 9.15 -23.60
CA ALA A 667 -4.82 9.52 -22.76
C ALA A 667 -3.97 10.69 -23.32
N ASP A 668 -4.62 11.68 -23.96
CA ASP A 668 -3.98 12.81 -24.64
C ASP A 668 -2.96 12.37 -25.73
N ASP A 669 -3.19 11.23 -26.40
CA ASP A 669 -2.33 10.69 -27.47
C ASP A 669 -0.86 10.46 -27.00
N ARG A 670 -0.70 10.11 -25.73
CA ARG A 670 0.60 9.91 -25.08
C ARG A 670 1.11 8.48 -25.14
N LEU A 671 0.27 7.52 -25.52
CA LEU A 671 0.66 6.11 -25.59
C LEU A 671 1.44 5.86 -26.88
N ASP A 672 2.70 5.49 -26.73
CA ASP A 672 3.50 4.95 -27.82
C ASP A 672 3.48 3.42 -27.84
N LEU A 673 4.03 2.87 -28.92
CA LEU A 673 4.08 1.42 -29.11
C LEU A 673 4.87 0.70 -28.01
N ALA A 674 5.96 1.32 -27.54
CA ALA A 674 6.81 0.75 -26.50
C ALA A 674 6.07 0.71 -25.15
N ASP A 675 5.29 1.74 -24.82
CA ASP A 675 4.42 1.78 -23.64
C ASP A 675 3.40 0.64 -23.69
N VAL A 676 2.72 0.48 -24.82
CA VAL A 676 1.66 -0.51 -24.99
C VAL A 676 2.24 -1.93 -24.92
N ALA A 677 3.36 -2.18 -25.60
CA ALA A 677 4.10 -3.43 -25.51
C ALA A 677 4.53 -3.72 -24.05
N ALA A 678 5.08 -2.72 -23.35
CA ALA A 678 5.48 -2.86 -21.94
C ALA A 678 4.30 -3.09 -20.99
N ILE A 679 3.12 -2.50 -21.25
CA ILE A 679 1.90 -2.76 -20.47
C ILE A 679 1.40 -4.19 -20.74
N SER A 680 1.35 -4.60 -22.01
CA SER A 680 0.97 -5.96 -22.42
C SER A 680 1.90 -7.02 -21.82
N GLY A 681 3.17 -6.67 -21.59
CA GLY A 681 4.21 -7.49 -20.97
C GLY A 681 4.43 -7.31 -19.46
N ALA A 682 3.56 -6.57 -18.77
CA ALA A 682 3.75 -6.16 -17.37
C ALA A 682 3.52 -7.31 -16.35
N ALA A 683 4.29 -8.40 -16.45
CA ALA A 683 4.06 -9.66 -15.73
C ALA A 683 4.06 -9.51 -14.19
N VAL A 684 4.81 -8.52 -13.66
CA VAL A 684 4.81 -8.19 -12.23
C VAL A 684 3.76 -7.11 -11.95
N SER A 685 2.60 -7.53 -11.45
CA SER A 685 1.55 -6.62 -10.98
C SER A 685 1.03 -7.06 -9.60
N PRO A 686 0.52 -6.15 -8.75
CA PRO A 686 -0.12 -6.53 -7.50
C PRO A 686 -1.35 -7.43 -7.73
N PHE A 687 -2.02 -7.27 -8.87
CA PHE A 687 -3.33 -7.87 -9.14
C PHE A 687 -3.30 -9.23 -9.82
N GLN A 688 -2.09 -9.72 -10.13
CA GLN A 688 -1.87 -11.11 -10.56
C GLN A 688 -2.22 -12.13 -9.46
N THR A 689 -2.20 -11.74 -8.19
CA THR A 689 -2.55 -12.60 -7.05
C THR A 689 -3.92 -12.27 -6.51
N ASP A 690 -4.68 -13.26 -6.03
CA ASP A 690 -5.96 -13.03 -5.34
C ASP A 690 -5.81 -12.79 -3.83
N ASN A 691 -4.57 -12.83 -3.30
CA ASN A 691 -4.31 -12.52 -1.91
C ASN A 691 -4.31 -10.99 -1.67
N PRO A 692 -5.28 -10.45 -0.88
CA PRO A 692 -5.39 -9.01 -0.65
C PRO A 692 -4.21 -8.45 0.15
N LEU A 693 -3.59 -9.22 1.05
CA LEU A 693 -2.45 -8.74 1.83
C LEU A 693 -1.21 -8.60 0.94
N LEU A 694 -0.97 -9.57 0.06
CA LEU A 694 0.13 -9.51 -0.89
C LEU A 694 -0.03 -8.34 -1.89
N ARG A 695 -1.26 -8.06 -2.33
CA ARG A 695 -1.57 -6.85 -3.13
C ARG A 695 -1.12 -5.57 -2.44
N VAL A 696 -1.45 -5.41 -1.14
CA VAL A 696 -1.07 -4.23 -0.36
C VAL A 696 0.46 -4.13 -0.25
N VAL A 697 1.14 -5.24 0.07
CA VAL A 697 2.60 -5.27 0.19
C VAL A 697 3.27 -4.91 -1.13
N MET A 698 2.87 -5.54 -2.25
CA MET A 698 3.43 -5.24 -3.56
C MET A 698 3.20 -3.78 -3.97
N THR A 699 2.02 -3.23 -3.66
CA THR A 699 1.71 -1.82 -3.92
C THR A 699 2.58 -0.89 -3.07
N ALA A 700 2.75 -1.19 -1.77
CA ALA A 700 3.56 -0.41 -0.85
C ALA A 700 5.05 -0.43 -1.21
N LEU A 701 5.56 -1.58 -1.64
CA LEU A 701 6.93 -1.73 -2.12
C LEU A 701 7.11 -1.24 -3.56
N ASN A 702 6.08 -0.70 -4.21
CA ASN A 702 6.12 -0.26 -5.60
C ASN A 702 6.59 -1.35 -6.59
N LEU A 703 6.32 -2.62 -6.27
CA LEU A 703 6.62 -3.77 -7.11
C LEU A 703 5.52 -3.95 -8.16
N ARG A 704 5.55 -3.08 -9.18
CA ARG A 704 4.60 -3.13 -10.30
C ARG A 704 5.17 -2.59 -11.61
N LEU A 705 4.76 -3.22 -12.70
CA LEU A 705 4.99 -2.79 -14.08
C LEU A 705 3.72 -2.24 -14.74
N GLY A 706 2.53 -2.65 -14.27
CA GLY A 706 1.25 -2.15 -14.77
C GLY A 706 0.99 -0.67 -14.48
N GLN A 707 0.13 -0.06 -15.28
CA GLN A 707 -0.15 1.38 -15.30
C GLN A 707 -1.60 1.70 -14.91
N TRP A 708 -1.79 2.87 -14.32
CA TRP A 708 -3.11 3.46 -14.12
C TRP A 708 -3.45 4.32 -15.33
N LEU A 709 -4.33 3.84 -16.21
CA LEU A 709 -4.77 4.57 -17.39
C LEU A 709 -6.13 5.23 -17.15
N PRO A 710 -6.47 6.33 -17.86
CA PRO A 710 -7.82 6.87 -17.79
C PRO A 710 -8.84 5.85 -18.29
N ALA A 711 -9.99 5.76 -17.65
CA ALA A 711 -11.09 4.94 -18.16
C ALA A 711 -11.59 5.55 -19.48
N PRO A 712 -11.84 4.75 -20.54
CA PRO A 712 -12.29 5.24 -21.85
C PRO A 712 -13.53 6.15 -21.76
N SER A 713 -14.49 5.79 -20.90
CA SER A 713 -15.73 6.56 -20.65
C SER A 713 -15.56 7.84 -19.80
N CYS A 714 -14.34 8.13 -19.34
CA CYS A 714 -14.05 9.27 -18.49
C CYS A 714 -12.94 10.15 -19.10
N HIS A 715 -13.30 11.38 -19.48
CA HIS A 715 -12.29 12.37 -19.85
C HIS A 715 -11.57 12.87 -18.59
N VAL A 716 -10.44 12.23 -18.29
CA VAL A 716 -9.46 12.72 -17.35
C VAL A 716 -8.47 13.50 -18.20
N GLY A 717 -8.48 14.83 -18.15
CA GLY A 717 -7.47 15.64 -18.87
C GLY A 717 -6.05 15.36 -18.34
N SER A 718 -5.17 16.37 -18.27
CA SER A 718 -3.79 16.20 -17.80
C SER A 718 -3.60 15.77 -16.32
N SER A 719 -4.66 15.35 -15.62
CA SER A 719 -4.57 14.89 -14.23
C SER A 719 -3.79 13.58 -14.14
N ALA A 720 -2.67 13.61 -13.43
CA ALA A 720 -1.88 12.43 -13.14
C ALA A 720 -2.64 11.41 -12.27
N ALA A 721 -2.28 10.14 -12.40
CA ALA A 721 -2.70 9.07 -11.50
C ALA A 721 -2.00 9.23 -10.14
N SER A 722 -2.47 10.17 -9.33
CA SER A 722 -1.93 10.45 -7.99
C SER A 722 -2.72 9.71 -6.91
N PRO A 723 -2.12 9.45 -5.72
CA PRO A 723 -2.83 8.83 -4.61
C PRO A 723 -4.16 9.52 -4.28
N TRP A 724 -4.19 10.85 -4.31
CA TRP A 724 -5.40 11.63 -4.02
C TRP A 724 -6.53 11.36 -5.03
N ASN A 725 -6.19 11.33 -6.32
CA ASN A 725 -7.15 11.04 -7.38
C ASN A 725 -7.70 9.60 -7.28
N LEU A 726 -6.85 8.63 -6.92
CA LEU A 726 -7.27 7.24 -6.75
C LEU A 726 -8.10 6.99 -5.49
N VAL A 727 -7.82 7.69 -4.38
CA VAL A 727 -8.64 7.59 -3.16
C VAL A 727 -10.07 8.06 -3.42
N GLY A 728 -10.25 9.12 -4.21
CA GLY A 728 -11.58 9.57 -4.64
C GLY A 728 -12.36 8.52 -5.45
N ASP A 729 -11.66 7.70 -6.23
CA ASP A 729 -12.23 6.61 -7.03
C ASP A 729 -12.59 5.37 -6.19
N PHE A 730 -12.08 5.25 -4.96
CA PHE A 730 -12.39 4.11 -4.09
C PHE A 730 -13.88 4.02 -3.75
N TRP A 731 -14.55 5.17 -3.63
CA TRP A 731 -15.99 5.27 -3.32
C TRP A 731 -16.89 5.11 -4.55
N ARG A 732 -16.32 5.03 -5.76
CA ARG A 732 -17.07 4.86 -7.01
C ARG A 732 -17.21 3.38 -7.37
N GLU A 733 -18.27 3.07 -8.11
CA GLU A 733 -18.43 1.75 -8.75
C GLU A 733 -17.23 1.47 -9.67
N PRO A 734 -16.72 0.22 -9.74
CA PRO A 734 -15.49 -0.08 -10.48
C PRO A 734 -15.48 0.40 -11.94
N ILE A 735 -16.63 0.31 -12.63
CA ILE A 735 -16.80 0.74 -14.03
C ILE A 735 -16.80 2.28 -14.17
N LYS A 736 -17.21 3.01 -13.13
CA LYS A 736 -17.37 4.48 -13.13
C LYS A 736 -16.14 5.23 -12.58
N ARG A 737 -15.03 4.52 -12.36
CA ARG A 737 -13.79 5.11 -11.88
C ARG A 737 -13.13 5.92 -12.99
N ARG A 738 -12.41 6.97 -12.61
CA ARG A 738 -11.68 7.82 -13.56
C ARG A 738 -10.45 7.12 -14.09
N PHE A 739 -9.81 6.31 -13.25
CA PHE A 739 -8.66 5.50 -13.61
C PHE A 739 -8.95 4.01 -13.50
N CYS A 740 -8.43 3.25 -14.46
CA CYS A 740 -8.39 1.80 -14.46
C CYS A 740 -6.94 1.30 -14.37
N PHE A 741 -6.72 0.15 -13.75
CA PHE A 741 -5.39 -0.46 -13.68
C PHE A 741 -5.25 -1.52 -14.76
N ILE A 742 -4.32 -1.30 -15.68
CA ILE A 742 -4.02 -2.21 -16.78
C ILE A 742 -2.67 -2.90 -16.53
N SER A 743 -2.65 -4.21 -16.73
CA SER A 743 -1.45 -5.06 -16.59
C SER A 743 -1.31 -6.04 -17.75
N ASP A 744 -0.36 -6.97 -17.65
CA ASP A 744 -0.07 -7.99 -18.65
C ASP A 744 -1.33 -8.69 -19.20
N GLY A 745 -1.43 -8.82 -20.52
CA GLY A 745 -2.57 -9.45 -21.19
C GLY A 745 -2.75 -10.93 -20.82
N GLY A 746 -1.65 -11.63 -20.53
CA GLY A 746 -1.65 -13.03 -20.12
C GLY A 746 -2.31 -13.31 -18.77
N GLN A 747 -2.64 -12.27 -17.98
CA GLN A 747 -3.44 -12.42 -16.76
C GLN A 747 -4.94 -12.64 -17.04
N ASN A 748 -5.39 -12.34 -18.26
CA ASN A 748 -6.75 -12.58 -18.75
C ASN A 748 -6.79 -13.73 -19.77
N GLU A 749 -5.94 -13.66 -20.80
CA GLU A 749 -5.87 -14.63 -21.90
C GLU A 749 -4.48 -14.52 -22.55
N ASN A 750 -3.70 -15.60 -22.53
CA ASN A 750 -2.26 -15.57 -22.82
C ASN A 750 -1.89 -15.99 -24.25
N LEU A 751 -2.83 -16.53 -25.03
CA LEU A 751 -2.62 -16.99 -26.41
C LEU A 751 -2.83 -15.88 -27.44
N GLY A 752 -3.62 -14.86 -27.12
CA GLY A 752 -3.95 -13.77 -28.05
C GLY A 752 -5.09 -14.10 -29.00
N ILE A 753 -5.84 -15.18 -28.76
CA ILE A 753 -6.96 -15.64 -29.58
C ILE A 753 -8.21 -14.81 -29.32
N TRP A 754 -8.40 -14.30 -28.09
CA TRP A 754 -9.63 -13.60 -27.70
C TRP A 754 -10.00 -12.41 -28.60
N PRO A 755 -9.08 -11.48 -28.94
CA PRO A 755 -9.39 -10.38 -29.85
C PRO A 755 -9.80 -10.81 -31.26
N LEU A 756 -9.30 -11.95 -31.74
CA LEU A 756 -9.62 -12.50 -33.07
C LEU A 756 -11.03 -13.11 -33.08
N ILE A 757 -11.38 -13.84 -32.02
CA ILE A 757 -12.75 -14.37 -31.80
C ILE A 757 -13.77 -13.21 -31.74
N GLN A 758 -13.43 -12.11 -31.05
CA GLN A 758 -14.31 -10.91 -31.01
C GLN A 758 -14.55 -10.30 -32.40
N ARG A 759 -13.59 -10.42 -33.32
CA ARG A 759 -13.70 -9.95 -34.72
C ARG A 759 -14.33 -10.97 -35.66
N ARG A 760 -14.56 -12.18 -35.17
CA ARG A 760 -15.03 -13.35 -35.89
C ARG A 760 -14.13 -13.77 -37.05
N CYS A 761 -12.82 -13.85 -36.79
CA CYS A 761 -11.90 -14.50 -37.71
C CYS A 761 -12.34 -15.95 -37.97
N ARG A 762 -12.43 -16.34 -39.25
CA ARG A 762 -12.76 -17.72 -39.64
C ARG A 762 -11.54 -18.61 -39.60
N LEU A 763 -10.37 -18.09 -39.99
CA LEU A 763 -9.11 -18.79 -39.83
C LEU A 763 -8.30 -18.10 -38.73
N ILE A 764 -7.94 -18.85 -37.69
CA ILE A 764 -7.07 -18.40 -36.60
C ILE A 764 -5.84 -19.29 -36.56
N ILE A 765 -4.66 -18.72 -36.72
CA ILE A 765 -3.38 -19.40 -36.51
C ILE A 765 -2.82 -18.92 -35.18
N ALA A 766 -2.76 -19.81 -34.19
CA ALA A 766 -2.36 -19.46 -32.83
C ALA A 766 -1.05 -20.13 -32.43
N ALA A 767 -0.03 -19.32 -32.14
CA ALA A 767 1.28 -19.78 -31.72
C ALA A 767 1.39 -19.78 -30.19
N ASP A 768 1.27 -20.95 -29.57
CA ASP A 768 1.45 -21.18 -28.15
C ASP A 768 2.91 -21.46 -27.76
N ALA A 769 3.58 -20.39 -27.36
CA ALA A 769 4.91 -20.37 -26.76
C ALA A 769 4.87 -20.10 -25.25
N THR A 770 3.73 -20.34 -24.60
CA THR A 770 3.57 -20.25 -23.15
C THR A 770 4.37 -21.35 -22.45
N GLN A 771 4.73 -21.12 -21.18
CA GLN A 771 5.53 -22.07 -20.42
C GLN A 771 4.65 -23.24 -19.97
N ASP A 772 4.81 -24.38 -20.62
CA ASP A 772 4.05 -25.58 -20.33
C ASP A 772 4.90 -26.85 -20.53
N GLU A 773 5.91 -27.02 -19.68
CA GLU A 773 6.87 -28.16 -19.77
C GLU A 773 6.20 -29.54 -19.77
N ARG A 774 4.96 -29.63 -19.29
CA ARG A 774 4.22 -30.89 -19.18
C ARG A 774 3.12 -31.05 -20.21
N HIS A 775 2.96 -30.09 -21.13
CA HIS A 775 1.91 -30.10 -22.15
C HIS A 775 0.53 -30.33 -21.50
N THR A 776 0.24 -29.55 -20.45
CA THR A 776 -1.06 -29.56 -19.77
C THR A 776 -2.11 -28.74 -20.52
N PHE A 777 -1.69 -27.90 -21.47
CA PHE A 777 -2.51 -27.01 -22.28
C PHE A 777 -3.42 -26.11 -21.43
N ALA A 778 -2.93 -25.70 -20.25
CA ALA A 778 -3.76 -25.00 -19.27
C ALA A 778 -4.38 -23.72 -19.85
N ASP A 779 -3.58 -22.87 -20.52
CA ASP A 779 -4.06 -21.61 -21.11
C ASP A 779 -5.13 -21.86 -22.20
N PHE A 780 -4.92 -22.87 -23.07
CA PHE A 780 -5.89 -23.26 -24.11
C PHE A 780 -7.17 -23.83 -23.52
N LEU A 781 -7.09 -24.79 -22.59
CA LEU A 781 -8.27 -25.38 -21.94
C LEU A 781 -9.06 -24.35 -21.11
N HIS A 782 -8.37 -23.38 -20.51
CA HIS A 782 -9.02 -22.25 -19.84
C HIS A 782 -9.79 -21.36 -20.83
N LEU A 783 -9.21 -21.09 -22.00
CA LEU A 783 -9.87 -20.36 -23.08
C LEU A 783 -11.10 -21.12 -23.60
N CYS A 784 -10.97 -22.41 -23.95
CA CYS A 784 -12.07 -23.24 -24.45
C CYS A 784 -13.26 -23.26 -23.47
N ARG A 785 -12.99 -23.45 -22.18
CA ARG A 785 -14.03 -23.41 -21.14
C ARG A 785 -14.71 -22.04 -21.08
N ARG A 786 -13.97 -20.95 -21.19
CA ARG A 786 -14.51 -19.59 -21.14
C ARG A 786 -15.37 -19.28 -22.36
N LEU A 787 -14.95 -19.71 -23.55
CA LEU A 787 -15.68 -19.51 -24.81
C LEU A 787 -16.96 -20.34 -24.85
N SER A 788 -16.92 -21.61 -24.43
CA SER A 788 -18.11 -22.45 -24.33
C SER A 788 -19.14 -21.86 -23.34
N LEU A 789 -18.71 -21.47 -22.13
CA LEU A 789 -19.63 -20.96 -21.11
C LEU A 789 -20.22 -19.58 -21.41
N ASN A 790 -19.46 -18.68 -22.01
CA ASN A 790 -19.88 -17.27 -22.18
C ASN A 790 -20.35 -16.93 -23.59
N GLN A 791 -19.86 -17.65 -24.60
CA GLN A 791 -20.14 -17.36 -26.02
C GLN A 791 -20.73 -18.56 -26.77
N GLY A 792 -20.87 -19.73 -26.14
CA GLY A 792 -21.39 -20.92 -26.82
C GLY A 792 -20.50 -21.41 -27.96
N ILE A 793 -19.21 -21.08 -27.95
CA ILE A 793 -18.24 -21.51 -28.96
C ILE A 793 -17.49 -22.73 -28.41
N GLU A 794 -17.52 -23.81 -29.17
CA GLU A 794 -16.82 -25.06 -28.85
C GLU A 794 -15.84 -25.41 -29.96
N PHE A 795 -14.64 -25.83 -29.58
CA PHE A 795 -13.66 -26.38 -30.50
C PHE A 795 -13.85 -27.89 -30.60
N LEU A 796 -14.03 -28.34 -31.82
CA LEU A 796 -14.31 -29.70 -32.22
C LEU A 796 -13.17 -30.22 -33.10
N ASP A 797 -13.06 -31.54 -33.13
CA ASP A 797 -12.21 -32.25 -34.09
C ASP A 797 -12.66 -31.96 -35.54
N LEU A 798 -11.75 -32.17 -36.49
CA LEU A 798 -11.98 -31.93 -37.90
C LEU A 798 -12.95 -32.97 -38.50
N GLU A 799 -12.73 -34.25 -38.19
CA GLU A 799 -13.48 -35.36 -38.78
C GLU A 799 -14.70 -35.76 -37.93
N GLU A 800 -14.58 -35.65 -36.60
CA GLU A 800 -15.61 -36.09 -35.65
C GLU A 800 -16.31 -34.91 -34.96
N GLU A 801 -17.62 -35.03 -34.67
CA GLU A 801 -18.32 -34.11 -33.75
C GLU A 801 -17.94 -34.41 -32.28
N ARG A 802 -16.64 -34.43 -31.97
CA ARG A 802 -16.08 -34.62 -30.64
C ARG A 802 -15.15 -33.46 -30.30
N HIS A 803 -14.86 -33.30 -29.00
CA HIS A 803 -13.85 -32.33 -28.57
C HIS A 803 -12.47 -32.72 -29.10
N VAL A 804 -11.69 -31.71 -29.44
CA VAL A 804 -10.32 -31.82 -29.97
C VAL A 804 -9.49 -32.82 -29.17
N ASP A 805 -8.85 -33.73 -29.89
CA ASP A 805 -7.88 -34.65 -29.32
C ASP A 805 -6.48 -34.02 -29.24
N LEU A 806 -5.96 -33.88 -28.02
CA LEU A 806 -4.63 -33.30 -27.77
C LEU A 806 -3.50 -34.35 -27.78
N ARG A 807 -3.81 -35.63 -28.01
CA ARG A 807 -2.82 -36.73 -28.05
C ARG A 807 -1.67 -36.49 -29.04
N PRO A 808 -1.85 -35.92 -30.24
CA PRO A 808 -0.74 -35.66 -31.17
C PRO A 808 0.33 -34.71 -30.61
N LEU A 809 -0.07 -33.81 -29.70
CA LEU A 809 0.83 -32.90 -28.99
C LEU A 809 1.23 -33.40 -27.59
N ALA A 810 0.83 -34.61 -27.20
CA ALA A 810 1.22 -35.18 -25.91
C ALA A 810 2.71 -35.55 -25.92
N LEU A 811 3.36 -35.36 -24.78
CA LEU A 811 4.78 -35.68 -24.63
C LEU A 811 5.00 -37.19 -24.57
N ARG A 812 5.96 -37.67 -25.36
CA ARG A 812 6.58 -38.99 -25.29
C ARG A 812 7.59 -39.04 -24.14
N TYR A 813 8.12 -40.23 -23.83
CA TYR A 813 9.03 -40.44 -22.69
C TYR A 813 10.32 -39.59 -22.76
N ASP A 814 10.78 -39.30 -23.96
CA ASP A 814 11.95 -38.47 -24.29
C ASP A 814 11.65 -36.97 -24.36
N LYS A 815 10.45 -36.54 -23.94
CA LYS A 815 9.94 -35.17 -24.04
C LYS A 815 9.76 -34.66 -25.48
N THR A 816 9.63 -35.54 -26.48
CA THR A 816 9.26 -35.16 -27.84
C THR A 816 7.76 -35.32 -28.10
N CYS A 817 7.26 -34.74 -29.19
CA CYS A 817 5.88 -34.84 -29.66
C CYS A 817 5.84 -35.46 -31.07
N GLU A 818 4.65 -35.88 -31.49
CA GLU A 818 4.46 -36.41 -32.85
C GLU A 818 4.30 -35.30 -33.87
N SER A 819 3.56 -34.25 -33.50
CA SER A 819 3.35 -33.05 -34.30
C SER A 819 3.70 -31.80 -33.50
N HIS A 820 3.89 -30.70 -34.21
CA HIS A 820 4.04 -29.36 -33.66
C HIS A 820 2.72 -28.58 -33.59
N PHE A 821 1.69 -29.02 -34.31
CA PHE A 821 0.40 -28.34 -34.35
C PHE A 821 -0.77 -29.31 -34.55
N PHE A 822 -1.98 -28.84 -34.24
CA PHE A 822 -3.22 -29.49 -34.64
C PHE A 822 -4.19 -28.46 -35.21
N ALA A 823 -5.19 -28.95 -35.93
CA ALA A 823 -6.29 -28.15 -36.45
C ALA A 823 -7.59 -28.50 -35.71
N ALA A 824 -8.43 -27.50 -35.45
CA ALA A 824 -9.70 -27.65 -34.76
C ALA A 824 -10.77 -26.78 -35.39
N ARG A 825 -11.96 -27.35 -35.56
CA ARG A 825 -13.12 -26.67 -36.12
C ARG A 825 -13.94 -26.01 -35.02
N PHE A 826 -14.55 -24.86 -35.30
CA PHE A 826 -15.47 -24.21 -34.38
C PHE A 826 -16.52 -23.37 -35.14
N ARG A 827 -17.61 -23.02 -34.46
CA ARG A 827 -18.69 -22.19 -35.02
C ARG A 827 -19.02 -21.02 -34.11
N TYR A 828 -19.32 -19.87 -34.73
CA TYR A 828 -19.88 -18.73 -34.04
C TYR A 828 -21.41 -18.89 -33.87
N PRO A 829 -21.99 -18.51 -32.72
CA PRO A 829 -23.45 -18.54 -32.55
C PRO A 829 -24.16 -17.56 -33.49
N LYS A 830 -25.33 -17.96 -34.01
CA LYS A 830 -26.19 -17.11 -34.86
C LYS A 830 -26.59 -15.85 -34.09
N THR A 831 -26.38 -14.70 -34.69
CA THR A 831 -26.56 -13.39 -34.03
C THR A 831 -27.92 -12.76 -34.37
N ASP A 832 -28.47 -13.08 -35.55
CA ASP A 832 -29.82 -12.69 -35.97
C ASP A 832 -30.43 -13.75 -36.90
N SER A 833 -31.78 -13.80 -36.98
CA SER A 833 -32.52 -14.74 -37.83
C SER A 833 -32.35 -14.52 -39.34
N ASN A 834 -31.68 -13.43 -39.75
CA ASN A 834 -31.43 -13.04 -41.14
C ASN A 834 -29.94 -13.04 -41.52
N SER A 835 -29.01 -13.41 -40.63
CA SER A 835 -27.61 -13.60 -41.00
C SER A 835 -27.47 -14.96 -41.69
N ASP A 836 -27.03 -14.97 -42.95
CA ASP A 836 -26.61 -16.17 -43.68
C ASP A 836 -25.78 -17.09 -42.77
N GLU A 837 -25.91 -18.41 -42.94
CA GLU A 837 -25.08 -19.37 -42.22
C GLU A 837 -23.59 -19.02 -42.39
N VAL A 838 -22.98 -18.56 -41.29
CA VAL A 838 -21.53 -18.47 -41.21
C VAL A 838 -21.04 -19.91 -41.20
N GLY A 839 -20.31 -20.30 -42.24
CA GLY A 839 -19.72 -21.63 -42.39
C GLY A 839 -18.75 -21.96 -41.27
N ASP A 840 -18.15 -23.15 -41.35
CA ASP A 840 -17.24 -23.62 -40.30
C ASP A 840 -16.00 -22.70 -40.22
N SER A 841 -15.49 -22.52 -38.99
CA SER A 841 -14.26 -21.76 -38.71
C SER A 841 -13.17 -22.72 -38.23
N LEU A 842 -11.92 -22.36 -38.48
CA LEU A 842 -10.74 -23.18 -38.27
C LEU A 842 -9.74 -22.50 -37.34
N LEU A 843 -9.29 -23.23 -36.33
CA LEU A 843 -8.15 -22.90 -35.47
C LEU A 843 -6.99 -23.84 -35.81
N ILE A 844 -5.86 -23.27 -36.23
CA ILE A 844 -4.57 -23.98 -36.30
C ILE A 844 -3.78 -23.61 -35.05
N TYR A 845 -3.60 -24.57 -34.15
CA TYR A 845 -2.92 -24.36 -32.88
C TYR A 845 -1.50 -24.94 -32.94
N LEU A 846 -0.50 -24.07 -32.87
CA LEU A 846 0.91 -24.44 -32.86
C LEU A 846 1.44 -24.43 -31.44
N LYS A 847 2.20 -25.46 -31.07
CA LYS A 847 2.83 -25.58 -29.75
C LYS A 847 4.34 -25.50 -29.88
N SER A 848 4.98 -24.80 -28.95
CA SER A 848 6.42 -24.88 -28.73
C SER A 848 6.81 -26.30 -28.28
N SER A 849 7.14 -27.18 -29.23
CA SER A 849 7.46 -28.59 -29.01
C SER A 849 8.65 -29.02 -29.85
N MET A 850 9.26 -30.15 -29.50
CA MET A 850 10.29 -30.83 -30.28
C MET A 850 9.73 -32.17 -30.74
N SER A 851 9.89 -32.56 -32.01
CA SER A 851 9.62 -33.90 -32.54
C SER A 851 10.85 -34.82 -32.44
N GLY A 852 12.05 -34.25 -32.43
CA GLY A 852 13.33 -34.94 -32.30
C GLY A 852 13.85 -35.64 -33.56
N HIS A 853 13.16 -35.53 -34.70
CA HIS A 853 13.53 -36.22 -35.94
C HIS A 853 13.45 -35.37 -37.21
N ASP A 854 12.71 -34.26 -37.20
CA ASP A 854 12.56 -33.35 -38.33
C ASP A 854 13.37 -32.06 -38.19
N GLU A 855 13.89 -31.75 -36.99
CA GLU A 855 14.62 -30.52 -36.73
C GLU A 855 16.10 -30.58 -37.15
N GLY A 856 16.66 -29.41 -37.47
CA GLY A 856 18.08 -29.27 -37.78
C GLY A 856 19.02 -29.73 -36.66
N ASN A 857 20.23 -30.16 -37.04
CA ASN A 857 21.24 -30.69 -36.12
C ASN A 857 21.59 -29.75 -34.94
N GLU A 858 21.62 -28.44 -35.19
CA GLU A 858 21.90 -27.43 -34.14
C GLU A 858 20.80 -27.42 -33.07
N LEU A 859 19.54 -27.42 -33.50
CA LEU A 859 18.39 -27.36 -32.60
C LEU A 859 18.27 -28.66 -31.78
N THR A 860 18.49 -29.81 -32.43
CA THR A 860 18.55 -31.12 -31.77
C THR A 860 19.68 -31.19 -30.74
N ALA A 861 20.86 -30.64 -31.05
CA ALA A 861 21.97 -30.58 -30.11
C ALA A 861 21.65 -29.65 -28.93
N HIS A 862 21.03 -28.50 -29.19
CA HIS A 862 20.61 -27.57 -28.13
C HIS A 862 19.57 -28.19 -27.19
N PHE A 863 18.56 -28.87 -27.73
CA PHE A 863 17.53 -29.57 -26.96
C PHE A 863 18.12 -30.66 -26.07
N LYS A 864 19.07 -31.45 -26.59
CA LYS A 864 19.77 -32.47 -25.79
C LYS A 864 20.66 -31.86 -24.69
N ALA A 865 21.20 -30.67 -24.90
CA ALA A 865 22.04 -29.98 -23.93
C ALA A 865 21.26 -29.22 -22.84
N HIS A 866 20.04 -28.74 -23.13
CA HIS A 866 19.25 -27.88 -22.24
C HIS A 866 17.91 -28.52 -21.88
N THR A 867 17.80 -29.05 -20.67
CA THR A 867 16.64 -29.84 -20.22
C THR A 867 15.34 -29.06 -20.07
N SER A 868 15.41 -27.74 -19.99
CA SER A 868 14.27 -26.82 -19.90
C SER A 868 13.76 -26.35 -21.26
N PHE A 869 14.54 -26.45 -22.34
CA PHE A 869 14.12 -26.07 -23.69
C PHE A 869 13.06 -27.07 -24.22
N PRO A 870 11.99 -26.64 -24.92
CA PRO A 870 11.61 -25.26 -25.30
C PRO A 870 10.65 -24.57 -24.31
N HIS A 871 10.75 -24.87 -23.01
CA HIS A 871 9.87 -24.39 -21.93
C HIS A 871 10.62 -23.68 -20.79
N ASP A 872 11.69 -22.94 -21.11
CA ASP A 872 12.46 -22.19 -20.13
C ASP A 872 11.56 -21.28 -19.27
N PRO A 873 11.84 -21.08 -17.97
CA PRO A 873 10.95 -20.34 -17.09
C PRO A 873 10.63 -18.93 -17.60
N THR A 874 9.35 -18.52 -17.58
CA THR A 874 8.94 -17.17 -18.03
C THR A 874 9.54 -16.03 -17.19
N LEU A 875 10.02 -16.32 -15.97
CA LEU A 875 10.74 -15.35 -15.15
C LEU A 875 12.20 -15.17 -15.57
N ASP A 876 12.72 -16.05 -16.43
CA ASP A 876 13.99 -15.86 -17.09
C ASP A 876 13.80 -14.96 -18.31
N GLN A 877 14.51 -13.85 -18.32
CA GLN A 877 14.44 -12.84 -19.37
C GLN A 877 15.84 -12.44 -19.85
N PHE A 878 16.86 -13.27 -19.54
CA PHE A 878 18.26 -12.98 -19.79
C PHE A 878 18.86 -14.04 -20.72
N PHE A 879 18.26 -14.21 -21.89
CA PHE A 879 18.73 -15.23 -22.84
C PHE A 879 20.06 -14.79 -23.46
N ASP A 880 21.00 -15.71 -23.56
CA ASP A 880 22.16 -15.51 -24.40
C ASP A 880 21.80 -15.69 -25.88
N GLU A 881 22.71 -15.28 -26.75
CA GLU A 881 22.51 -15.33 -28.20
C GLU A 881 22.20 -16.75 -28.70
N PRO A 882 22.90 -17.83 -28.27
CA PRO A 882 22.55 -19.20 -28.66
C PRO A 882 21.13 -19.61 -28.24
N GLN A 883 20.72 -19.31 -27.01
CA GLN A 883 19.37 -19.65 -26.52
C GLN A 883 18.29 -18.88 -27.28
N ALA A 884 18.48 -17.57 -27.49
CA ALA A 884 17.54 -16.75 -28.25
C ALA A 884 17.41 -17.24 -29.71
N ASN A 885 18.54 -17.57 -30.35
CA ASN A 885 18.53 -18.11 -31.71
C ASN A 885 17.88 -19.50 -31.79
N ALA A 886 18.06 -20.37 -30.79
CA ALA A 886 17.43 -21.69 -30.77
C ALA A 886 15.89 -21.59 -30.76
N TYR A 887 15.31 -20.67 -29.97
CA TYR A 887 13.86 -20.44 -29.98
C TYR A 887 13.37 -19.91 -31.34
N ARG A 888 14.11 -18.99 -31.95
CA ARG A 888 13.79 -18.47 -33.29
C ARG A 888 13.87 -19.55 -34.35
N GLN A 889 14.93 -20.36 -34.36
CA GLN A 889 15.06 -21.50 -35.26
C GLN A 889 13.90 -22.49 -35.10
N LEU A 890 13.49 -22.79 -33.85
CA LEU A 890 12.34 -23.64 -33.59
C LEU A 890 11.04 -23.05 -34.15
N GLY A 891 10.78 -21.77 -33.92
CA GLY A 891 9.60 -21.09 -34.47
C GLY A 891 9.58 -21.09 -35.99
N PHE A 892 10.73 -20.85 -36.62
CA PHE A 892 10.89 -20.90 -38.07
C PHE A 892 10.63 -22.30 -38.63
N HIS A 893 11.17 -23.34 -37.97
CA HIS A 893 10.94 -24.75 -38.32
C HIS A 893 9.46 -25.11 -38.28
N ILE A 894 8.79 -24.83 -37.15
CA ILE A 894 7.36 -25.11 -36.96
C ILE A 894 6.52 -24.41 -38.05
N GLY A 895 6.88 -23.17 -38.39
CA GLY A 895 6.17 -22.41 -39.39
C GLY A 895 6.43 -22.87 -40.83
N GLU A 896 7.63 -23.35 -41.17
CA GLU A 896 7.90 -23.99 -42.45
C GLU A 896 7.10 -25.28 -42.58
N MET A 897 7.09 -26.12 -41.54
CA MET A 897 6.29 -27.36 -41.50
C MET A 897 4.80 -27.08 -41.69
N LEU A 898 4.27 -26.04 -41.04
CA LEU A 898 2.90 -25.61 -41.27
C LEU A 898 2.69 -25.21 -42.74
N CYS A 899 3.56 -24.37 -43.29
CA CYS A 899 3.43 -23.91 -44.68
C CYS A 899 3.57 -25.02 -45.73
N GLU A 900 4.22 -26.15 -45.41
CA GLU A 900 4.32 -27.31 -46.30
C GLU A 900 3.06 -28.18 -46.30
N GLN A 901 2.31 -28.18 -45.19
CA GLN A 901 1.01 -28.84 -45.10
C GLN A 901 -0.14 -27.96 -45.61
N LEU A 902 0.11 -26.65 -45.74
CA LEU A 902 -0.80 -25.72 -46.39
C LEU A 902 -0.70 -25.89 -47.92
N PRO A 903 -1.82 -25.98 -48.66
CA PRO A 903 -1.80 -26.22 -50.11
C PRO A 903 -0.99 -25.15 -50.87
N ASP A 904 -0.26 -25.55 -51.92
CA ASP A 904 0.49 -24.61 -52.77
C ASP A 904 -0.44 -23.54 -53.40
N ASP A 905 -1.69 -23.90 -53.69
CA ASP A 905 -2.71 -23.03 -54.31
C ASP A 905 -3.35 -22.06 -53.30
N MET A 906 -3.07 -22.18 -52.00
CA MET A 906 -3.43 -21.14 -51.03
C MET A 906 -2.66 -19.83 -51.25
N LYS A 907 -1.55 -19.90 -52.01
CA LYS A 907 -0.82 -18.73 -52.54
C LYS A 907 -1.64 -17.93 -53.58
N GLU A 908 -2.64 -18.57 -54.19
CA GLU A 908 -3.48 -18.05 -55.29
C GLU A 908 -4.95 -17.82 -54.90
N HIS A 909 -5.35 -18.10 -53.64
CA HIS A 909 -6.65 -17.71 -53.06
C HIS A 909 -7.92 -18.32 -53.67
N GLU A 910 -7.85 -19.53 -54.24
CA GLU A 910 -9.07 -20.21 -54.69
C GLU A 910 -9.88 -20.91 -53.58
N TYR A 911 -9.40 -20.98 -52.33
CA TYR A 911 -10.04 -21.79 -51.27
C TYR A 911 -10.85 -20.96 -50.27
N SER A 912 -12.13 -21.32 -50.08
CA SER A 912 -12.92 -20.91 -48.91
C SER A 912 -12.44 -21.62 -47.64
N SER A 913 -12.71 -21.06 -46.44
CA SER A 913 -12.31 -21.71 -45.19
C SER A 913 -12.86 -23.14 -45.04
N ASP A 914 -14.01 -23.44 -45.65
CA ASP A 914 -14.63 -24.78 -45.66
C ASP A 914 -13.83 -25.79 -46.50
N GLU A 915 -13.21 -25.30 -47.56
CA GLU A 915 -12.40 -26.01 -48.54
C GLU A 915 -11.00 -26.31 -47.96
N LEU A 916 -10.47 -25.35 -47.18
CA LEU A 916 -9.26 -25.53 -46.37
C LEU A 916 -9.45 -26.54 -45.24
N ILE A 917 -10.61 -26.49 -44.57
CA ILE A 917 -10.99 -27.46 -43.55
C ILE A 917 -11.04 -28.85 -44.16
N GLN A 918 -11.71 -29.02 -45.30
CA GLN A 918 -11.82 -30.31 -45.97
C GLN A 918 -10.45 -30.89 -46.35
N GLN A 919 -9.55 -30.06 -46.86
CA GLN A 919 -8.23 -30.53 -47.27
C GLN A 919 -7.29 -30.82 -46.10
N LEU A 920 -7.33 -30.03 -45.03
CA LEU A 920 -6.60 -30.33 -43.79
C LEU A 920 -7.12 -31.62 -43.15
N SER A 921 -8.44 -31.84 -43.14
CA SER A 921 -9.02 -33.12 -42.71
C SER A 921 -8.52 -34.29 -43.55
N ASP A 922 -8.33 -34.11 -44.86
CA ASP A 922 -7.84 -35.17 -45.75
C ASP A 922 -6.32 -35.45 -45.59
N THR A 923 -5.55 -34.53 -44.98
CA THR A 923 -4.08 -34.65 -44.83
C THR A 923 -3.61 -35.00 -43.41
N THR A 924 -4.41 -34.72 -42.38
CA THR A 924 -4.16 -35.12 -40.98
C THR A 924 -4.80 -36.45 -40.65
#